data_AF-A0A9X7NNQ4-F1
#
_entry.id   AF-A0A9X7NNQ4-F1
#
_cell.length_a   1.000
_cell.length_b   1.000
_cell.length_c   1.000
_cell.angle_alpha   90.00
_cell.angle_beta   90.00
_cell.angle_gamma   90.00
#
_symmetry.space_group_name_H-M   'P 1'
#
loop_
_entity.id
_entity.type
_entity.pdbx_description
1 polymer ?
#
loop_
_entity_poly.entity_id
_entity_poly.type
_entity_poly.pdbx_seq_one_letter_code
_entity_poly.pdbx_strand_id
1 'polypeptide(L)'
;MPRPQTLPLPPSARSRTVTAVLGPTNTGKTHLAIERMLAQPSGLIGLPLRLLAREVYNRVADRAGPEAVALVTGEEKIVPKNPRFWVSTVEAMPLDLKTDFVAIDEVQLAGNLDRGHVFTDRILNVRGQSETLLLGAATARPLLEKLLPGINVVTRPRMSVLEYAGSKKVSRLPARSAIVAFSSDEVYSIAELIRRQRGGAAVVLGSLSPRTRNAQVELFQNGDVDHLVATDAIGMGLNLDVHHIAFAGNRKYDGYQYRQLTASEMGQIAGRAGRHTKDGTFGVTGRVDPLDDDLVEQIESHHFDSLKVLQWRNSALDFSSANALRSSLDMVPREEGLARAPIGDDITALEHLLRDPAISGMAKGGNAVELLWDVCQVPDYRKIAPANHAELLNTIYTHLMQDNAIADDWFSRQLAFADRTDGDIDTLANRIAHIRTWTYVANRPDWLADPAHWQGETRDIEDKLSDALHERLTQRFVDRRTSVLMRRLRENAMLEAEITSSGDVLVEGQHIGNLLGFRFAPDAAAEGPDGKTVRAAAQKALTTEIESRADKLGKSENSDFVLTSEAVIRWRGEPVAKLVSGEEVLTPVVLLLADEHLTGPARDNVQARLDLWVKAQIDTLLKPLVDLKAGEGLEGLARGIAFRIVEGLGILERQEAADEIRQLDQDMRASLRKHGIRFGAYTVFVPALLKPAPSQLLAQLWALKHGSLDMNGMAELPQLSASGRTSIPVDETIDKALYKVVGFRVCGPRAVRVDILERLADLIRPLIAWKPLDAEVSPPEGAVATGGGFTVTVAMTSLLGCAGEDFSAVLKSLGYRSETKEVQRPVAAKPATEATAEAPAAETAATEADTPAEATATEAPATEETTEAVAAEAAAEPATAEAEAVSEPAEATPDAQTEGETATAEATAGETELETVTIEIWRPGRHDRRPRGRQDQRRGGDNRRGQGQGQGAKGGQGEKRHGKGGPKGEGRGRGGHGGQKGFDGGNRRDKAPRDKPIDPNSPFAALMALKANMDSKDKK
;
A
#
# COMPACT_ATOMS: atom_id res chain seq x y z
N MET A 1 -39.72 50.87 -24.28
CA MET A 1 -39.31 52.11 -23.59
C MET A 1 -38.47 52.97 -24.56
N PRO A 2 -38.68 54.30 -24.67
CA PRO A 2 -37.90 55.12 -25.62
C PRO A 2 -36.46 55.31 -25.14
N ARG A 3 -35.47 54.86 -25.93
CA ARG A 3 -34.03 54.96 -25.63
C ARG A 3 -33.56 56.43 -25.61
N PRO A 4 -33.14 57.03 -24.48
CA PRO A 4 -32.83 58.46 -24.40
C PRO A 4 -31.31 58.74 -24.33
N GLN A 5 -30.63 58.48 -25.44
CA GLN A 5 -29.33 59.06 -25.82
C GLN A 5 -29.14 58.85 -27.33
N THR A 6 -28.60 59.84 -28.05
CA THR A 6 -28.32 59.72 -29.49
C THR A 6 -27.14 58.77 -29.69
N LEU A 7 -27.43 57.48 -29.82
CA LEU A 7 -26.48 56.45 -30.20
C LEU A 7 -26.32 56.40 -31.72
N PRO A 8 -25.09 56.25 -32.26
CA PRO A 8 -23.81 56.21 -31.53
C PRO A 8 -23.31 57.61 -31.10
N LEU A 9 -22.49 57.67 -30.05
CA LEU A 9 -21.85 58.91 -29.63
C LEU A 9 -20.87 59.43 -30.71
N PRO A 10 -20.83 60.76 -30.98
CA PRO A 10 -19.86 61.33 -31.89
C PRO A 10 -18.44 61.19 -31.33
N PRO A 11 -17.40 60.94 -32.16
CA PRO A 11 -16.03 60.69 -31.69
C PRO A 11 -15.47 61.72 -30.69
N SER A 12 -15.80 63.00 -30.88
CA SER A 12 -15.38 64.10 -29.99
C SER A 12 -15.97 64.03 -28.58
N ALA A 13 -17.08 63.33 -28.38
CA ALA A 13 -17.68 63.09 -27.06
C ALA A 13 -17.14 61.81 -26.39
N ARG A 14 -16.48 60.91 -27.15
CA ARG A 14 -16.11 59.58 -26.65
C ARG A 14 -14.99 59.60 -25.62
N SER A 15 -13.99 60.46 -25.71
CA SER A 15 -12.89 60.52 -24.74
C SER A 15 -13.21 61.29 -23.45
N ARG A 16 -14.35 62.02 -23.41
CA ARG A 16 -14.73 62.83 -22.26
C ARG A 16 -14.87 61.98 -20.99
N THR A 17 -14.15 62.34 -19.93
CA THR A 17 -14.05 61.61 -18.63
C THR A 17 -13.49 60.18 -18.71
N VAL A 18 -12.92 59.75 -19.85
CA VAL A 18 -12.39 58.38 -20.01
C VAL A 18 -10.91 58.29 -19.66
N THR A 19 -10.56 57.32 -18.81
CA THR A 19 -9.18 56.86 -18.61
C THR A 19 -9.09 55.36 -18.91
N ALA A 20 -8.15 54.96 -19.77
CA ALA A 20 -7.79 53.57 -19.97
C ALA A 20 -6.68 53.16 -19.00
N VAL A 21 -6.95 52.16 -18.15
CA VAL A 21 -5.96 51.55 -17.26
C VAL A 21 -5.54 50.21 -17.86
N LEU A 22 -4.33 50.15 -18.43
CA LEU A 22 -3.89 49.03 -19.25
C LEU A 22 -2.69 48.30 -18.61
N GLY A 23 -2.60 46.99 -18.81
CA GLY A 23 -1.49 46.16 -18.33
C GLY A 23 -1.82 44.67 -18.30
N PRO A 24 -0.85 43.79 -18.01
CA PRO A 24 -1.06 42.33 -17.94
C PRO A 24 -2.04 41.90 -16.83
N THR A 25 -2.27 40.60 -16.71
CA THR A 25 -2.95 40.00 -15.54
C THR A 25 -2.13 40.21 -14.25
N ASN A 26 -2.74 40.01 -13.07
CA ASN A 26 -2.10 40.24 -11.76
C ASN A 26 -1.53 41.68 -11.57
N THR A 27 -2.31 42.70 -11.95
CA THR A 27 -1.94 44.13 -11.91
C THR A 27 -2.85 45.00 -11.01
N GLY A 28 -3.86 44.41 -10.36
CA GLY A 28 -4.79 45.13 -9.46
C GLY A 28 -5.71 46.15 -10.14
N LYS A 29 -5.97 46.04 -11.46
CA LYS A 29 -6.85 46.95 -12.22
C LYS A 29 -8.29 46.98 -11.69
N THR A 30 -8.94 45.81 -11.58
CA THR A 30 -10.32 45.70 -11.09
C THR A 30 -10.45 46.18 -9.64
N HIS A 31 -9.44 45.97 -8.80
CA HIS A 31 -9.41 46.53 -7.44
C HIS A 31 -9.38 48.07 -7.45
N LEU A 32 -8.55 48.68 -8.31
CA LEU A 32 -8.54 50.14 -8.48
C LEU A 32 -9.92 50.66 -8.93
N ALA A 33 -10.58 49.96 -9.86
CA ALA A 33 -11.91 50.36 -10.31
C ALA A 33 -12.97 50.25 -9.20
N ILE A 34 -12.91 49.23 -8.34
CA ILE A 34 -13.81 49.12 -7.18
C ILE A 34 -13.59 50.28 -6.19
N GLU A 35 -12.34 50.64 -5.88
CA GLU A 35 -12.06 51.80 -5.01
C GLU A 35 -12.60 53.11 -5.62
N ARG A 36 -12.38 53.33 -6.92
CA ARG A 36 -12.84 54.53 -7.63
C ARG A 36 -14.36 54.59 -7.72
N MET A 37 -15.02 53.44 -7.93
CA MET A 37 -16.47 53.34 -7.94
C MET A 37 -17.07 53.67 -6.57
N LEU A 38 -16.55 53.08 -5.50
CA LEU A 38 -17.06 53.27 -4.13
C LEU A 38 -16.81 54.70 -3.58
N ALA A 39 -15.85 55.43 -4.16
CA ALA A 39 -15.62 56.84 -3.87
C ALA A 39 -16.66 57.79 -4.52
N GLN A 40 -17.54 57.29 -5.39
CA GLN A 40 -18.53 58.08 -6.11
C GLN A 40 -19.96 57.87 -5.56
N PRO A 41 -20.92 58.80 -5.81
CA PRO A 41 -22.28 58.67 -5.30
C PRO A 41 -23.01 57.45 -5.88
N SER A 42 -22.87 57.22 -7.19
CA SER A 42 -23.40 56.09 -7.93
C SER A 42 -22.38 55.49 -8.91
N GLY A 43 -22.51 54.21 -9.25
CA GLY A 43 -21.55 53.55 -10.14
C GLY A 43 -22.08 52.31 -10.85
N LEU A 44 -21.53 52.03 -12.03
CA LEU A 44 -21.83 50.86 -12.85
C LEU A 44 -20.52 50.19 -13.31
N ILE A 45 -20.40 48.88 -13.16
CA ILE A 45 -19.27 48.10 -13.67
C ILE A 45 -19.75 46.93 -14.54
N GLY A 46 -19.24 46.88 -15.76
CA GLY A 46 -19.43 45.80 -16.73
C GLY A 46 -18.22 44.85 -16.73
N LEU A 47 -18.48 43.57 -16.47
CA LEU A 47 -17.47 42.52 -16.33
C LEU A 47 -17.67 41.43 -17.40
N PRO A 48 -16.62 40.73 -17.84
CA PRO A 48 -16.72 39.83 -19.00
C PRO A 48 -17.37 38.48 -18.69
N LEU A 49 -17.57 38.14 -17.41
CA LEU A 49 -18.04 36.82 -16.97
C LEU A 49 -18.95 36.94 -15.75
N ARG A 50 -20.00 36.12 -15.69
CA ARG A 50 -20.94 36.02 -14.56
C ARG A 50 -20.22 35.76 -13.22
N LEU A 51 -19.17 34.94 -13.23
CA LEU A 51 -18.34 34.66 -12.04
C LEU A 51 -17.62 35.92 -11.51
N LEU A 52 -17.05 36.74 -12.38
CA LEU A 52 -16.47 38.03 -11.99
C LEU A 52 -17.52 39.01 -11.51
N ALA A 53 -18.69 39.05 -12.17
CA ALA A 53 -19.81 39.87 -11.72
C ALA A 53 -20.25 39.48 -10.29
N ARG A 54 -20.31 38.19 -9.96
CA ARG A 54 -20.61 37.72 -8.60
C ARG A 54 -19.48 38.02 -7.60
N GLU A 55 -18.22 37.82 -7.97
CA GLU A 55 -17.05 38.13 -7.13
C GLU A 55 -16.97 39.63 -6.78
N VAL A 56 -17.21 40.50 -7.77
CA VAL A 56 -17.23 41.95 -7.57
C VAL A 56 -18.48 42.38 -6.81
N TYR A 57 -19.66 41.81 -7.09
CA TYR A 57 -20.89 42.08 -6.34
C TYR A 57 -20.68 41.81 -4.85
N ASN A 58 -20.15 40.64 -4.47
CA ASN A 58 -19.88 40.31 -3.07
C ASN A 58 -18.94 41.36 -2.44
N ARG A 59 -17.79 41.65 -3.05
CA ARG A 59 -16.83 42.65 -2.51
C ARG A 59 -17.40 44.06 -2.35
N VAL A 60 -18.33 44.46 -3.22
CA VAL A 60 -18.98 45.78 -3.15
C VAL A 60 -20.08 45.74 -2.09
N ALA A 61 -20.86 44.65 -1.99
CA ALA A 61 -21.89 44.46 -0.97
C ALA A 61 -21.30 44.36 0.45
N ASP A 62 -20.15 43.70 0.63
CA ASP A 62 -19.42 43.61 1.90
C ASP A 62 -18.98 45.00 2.43
N ARG A 63 -18.84 45.99 1.53
CA ARG A 63 -18.36 47.35 1.85
C ARG A 63 -19.45 48.41 1.87
N ALA A 64 -20.47 48.29 1.01
CA ALA A 64 -21.54 49.27 0.85
C ALA A 64 -22.89 48.81 1.44
N GLY A 65 -23.00 47.54 1.85
CA GLY A 65 -24.24 46.87 2.25
C GLY A 65 -24.99 46.30 1.04
N PRO A 66 -25.65 45.13 1.17
CA PRO A 66 -26.33 44.46 0.05
C PRO A 66 -27.48 45.29 -0.54
N GLU A 67 -28.19 46.07 0.27
CA GLU A 67 -29.28 46.97 -0.17
C GLU A 67 -28.79 48.09 -1.11
N ALA A 68 -27.49 48.40 -1.12
CA ALA A 68 -26.90 49.44 -1.95
C ALA A 68 -26.38 48.93 -3.31
N VAL A 69 -26.41 47.61 -3.56
CA VAL A 69 -25.73 46.98 -4.70
C VAL A 69 -26.70 46.08 -5.48
N ALA A 70 -26.77 46.29 -6.79
CA ALA A 70 -27.45 45.41 -7.73
C ALA A 70 -26.46 44.49 -8.46
N LEU A 71 -26.89 43.26 -8.76
CA LEU A 71 -26.24 42.34 -9.69
C LEU A 71 -27.17 42.10 -10.89
N VAL A 72 -26.67 42.29 -12.11
CA VAL A 72 -27.44 42.07 -13.35
C VAL A 72 -26.62 41.24 -14.34
N THR A 73 -27.00 39.98 -14.54
CA THR A 73 -26.42 39.09 -15.56
C THR A 73 -27.54 38.53 -16.45
N GLY A 74 -27.20 37.72 -17.46
CA GLY A 74 -28.22 37.14 -18.36
C GLY A 74 -29.17 36.16 -17.67
N GLU A 75 -28.65 35.42 -16.69
CA GLU A 75 -29.37 34.33 -16.01
C GLU A 75 -29.73 34.62 -14.54
N GLU A 76 -29.32 35.78 -14.00
CA GLU A 76 -29.51 36.11 -12.58
C GLU A 76 -29.58 37.63 -12.38
N LYS A 77 -30.58 38.08 -11.63
CA LYS A 77 -30.84 39.49 -11.35
C LYS A 77 -31.18 39.69 -9.86
N ILE A 78 -30.35 40.46 -9.16
CA ILE A 78 -30.58 40.89 -7.78
C ILE A 78 -30.63 42.41 -7.80
N VAL A 79 -31.82 42.99 -7.59
CA VAL A 79 -32.02 44.44 -7.61
C VAL A 79 -32.77 44.85 -6.33
N PRO A 80 -32.07 45.43 -5.34
CA PRO A 80 -32.69 46.05 -4.17
C PRO A 80 -33.63 47.20 -4.55
N LYS A 81 -34.32 47.80 -3.57
CA LYS A 81 -35.25 48.91 -3.83
C LYS A 81 -34.55 50.19 -4.32
N ASN A 82 -33.35 50.50 -3.81
CA ASN A 82 -32.62 51.75 -4.11
C ASN A 82 -31.09 51.50 -4.29
N PRO A 83 -30.65 50.71 -5.28
CA PRO A 83 -29.24 50.40 -5.49
C PRO A 83 -28.46 51.63 -5.98
N ARG A 84 -27.32 51.90 -5.35
CA ARG A 84 -26.36 52.94 -5.75
C ARG A 84 -25.30 52.40 -6.72
N PHE A 85 -24.92 51.15 -6.54
CA PHE A 85 -23.87 50.48 -7.31
C PHE A 85 -24.46 49.33 -8.11
N TRP A 86 -24.07 49.21 -9.37
CA TRP A 86 -24.57 48.21 -10.30
C TRP A 86 -23.40 47.39 -10.82
N VAL A 87 -23.43 46.08 -10.56
CA VAL A 87 -22.43 45.12 -11.03
C VAL A 87 -23.09 44.25 -12.08
N SER A 88 -22.47 44.11 -13.24
CA SER A 88 -23.12 43.46 -14.39
C SER A 88 -22.16 42.70 -15.28
N THR A 89 -22.68 41.80 -16.11
CA THR A 89 -21.95 41.40 -17.33
C THR A 89 -22.05 42.51 -18.38
N VAL A 90 -21.03 42.67 -19.23
CA VAL A 90 -20.99 43.73 -20.27
C VAL A 90 -22.21 43.68 -21.22
N GLU A 91 -22.75 42.48 -21.46
CA GLU A 91 -23.99 42.24 -22.18
C GLU A 91 -25.22 42.78 -21.43
N ALA A 92 -25.40 42.39 -20.17
CA ALA A 92 -26.55 42.73 -19.33
C ALA A 92 -26.43 44.11 -18.64
N MET A 93 -25.39 44.87 -18.99
CA MET A 93 -25.09 46.20 -18.45
C MET A 93 -26.22 47.19 -18.79
N PRO A 94 -26.93 47.76 -17.79
CA PRO A 94 -28.06 48.66 -18.04
C PRO A 94 -27.63 49.95 -18.76
N LEU A 95 -28.37 50.35 -19.81
CA LEU A 95 -28.00 51.46 -20.71
C LEU A 95 -28.86 52.72 -20.51
N ASP A 96 -29.97 52.58 -19.79
CA ASP A 96 -30.90 53.63 -19.40
C ASP A 96 -30.45 54.36 -18.12
N LEU A 97 -29.63 53.71 -17.29
CA LEU A 97 -29.05 54.28 -16.09
C LEU A 97 -28.02 55.38 -16.38
N LYS A 98 -28.03 56.43 -15.55
CA LYS A 98 -27.04 57.50 -15.56
C LYS A 98 -26.27 57.52 -14.24
N THR A 99 -25.11 56.89 -14.19
CA THR A 99 -24.25 56.83 -13.01
C THR A 99 -23.07 57.81 -13.08
N ASP A 100 -22.52 58.20 -11.92
CA ASP A 100 -21.35 59.08 -11.85
C ASP A 100 -20.08 58.37 -12.33
N PHE A 101 -19.95 57.10 -11.94
CA PHE A 101 -18.88 56.20 -12.35
C PHE A 101 -19.35 55.14 -13.34
N VAL A 102 -18.52 54.84 -14.35
CA VAL A 102 -18.64 53.65 -15.21
C VAL A 102 -17.28 52.95 -15.30
N ALA A 103 -17.25 51.61 -15.23
CA ALA A 103 -16.09 50.82 -15.62
C ALA A 103 -16.45 49.67 -16.56
N ILE A 104 -15.57 49.38 -17.52
CA ILE A 104 -15.67 48.23 -18.43
C ILE A 104 -14.35 47.46 -18.31
N ASP A 105 -14.42 46.19 -17.87
CA ASP A 105 -13.25 45.33 -17.69
C ASP A 105 -12.95 44.45 -18.92
N GLU A 106 -11.69 44.04 -19.05
CA GLU A 106 -11.12 43.25 -20.16
C GLU A 106 -11.47 43.78 -21.57
N VAL A 107 -11.30 45.09 -21.81
CA VAL A 107 -11.67 45.77 -23.07
C VAL A 107 -11.03 45.21 -24.35
N GLN A 108 -9.93 44.44 -24.25
CA GLN A 108 -9.37 43.71 -25.39
C GLN A 108 -10.32 42.64 -25.96
N LEU A 109 -11.33 42.20 -25.19
CA LEU A 109 -12.39 41.31 -25.70
C LEU A 109 -13.23 41.95 -26.80
N ALA A 110 -13.16 43.26 -27.03
CA ALA A 110 -13.73 43.90 -28.20
C ALA A 110 -13.17 43.35 -29.54
N GLY A 111 -12.00 42.69 -29.53
CA GLY A 111 -11.47 41.95 -30.68
C GLY A 111 -12.08 40.56 -30.91
N ASN A 112 -12.83 40.01 -29.95
CA ASN A 112 -13.41 38.65 -30.00
C ASN A 112 -14.50 38.54 -31.08
N LEU A 113 -14.40 37.52 -31.94
CA LEU A 113 -15.26 37.31 -33.12
C LEU A 113 -16.75 37.14 -32.82
N ASP A 114 -17.10 36.62 -31.65
CA ASP A 114 -18.48 36.30 -31.27
C ASP A 114 -19.10 37.51 -30.53
N ARG A 115 -18.70 37.73 -29.27
CA ARG A 115 -19.28 38.75 -28.38
C ARG A 115 -18.57 40.11 -28.37
N GLY A 116 -17.46 40.27 -29.08
CA GLY A 116 -16.66 41.50 -29.04
C GLY A 116 -17.40 42.76 -29.48
N HIS A 117 -18.42 42.60 -30.34
CA HIS A 117 -19.27 43.69 -30.79
C HIS A 117 -20.02 44.41 -29.65
N VAL A 118 -20.35 43.70 -28.57
CA VAL A 118 -20.99 44.29 -27.37
C VAL A 118 -20.00 45.16 -26.61
N PHE A 119 -18.77 44.67 -26.41
CA PHE A 119 -17.70 45.43 -25.76
C PHE A 119 -17.38 46.71 -26.53
N THR A 120 -17.27 46.61 -27.86
CA THR A 120 -17.08 47.77 -28.74
C THR A 120 -18.20 48.81 -28.57
N ASP A 121 -19.46 48.39 -28.56
CA ASP A 121 -20.57 49.31 -28.30
C ASP A 121 -20.43 49.99 -26.92
N ARG A 122 -20.18 49.24 -25.84
CA ARG A 122 -20.03 49.84 -24.50
C ARG A 122 -18.85 50.82 -24.43
N ILE A 123 -17.70 50.44 -25.00
CA ILE A 123 -16.49 51.27 -25.10
C ILE A 123 -16.78 52.57 -25.86
N LEU A 124 -17.51 52.52 -26.97
CA LEU A 124 -17.80 53.71 -27.78
C LEU A 124 -18.90 54.59 -27.16
N ASN A 125 -19.89 54.00 -26.49
CA ASN A 125 -21.16 54.67 -26.21
C ASN A 125 -21.54 54.89 -24.74
N VAL A 126 -21.01 54.14 -23.75
CA VAL A 126 -21.46 54.29 -22.34
C VAL A 126 -20.46 55.10 -21.51
N ARG A 127 -20.93 56.14 -20.81
CA ARG A 127 -20.10 57.06 -20.03
C ARG A 127 -20.69 57.34 -18.65
N GLY A 128 -19.82 57.36 -17.64
CA GLY A 128 -20.13 57.93 -16.34
C GLY A 128 -20.18 59.47 -16.41
N GLN A 129 -20.96 60.11 -15.55
CA GLN A 129 -21.06 61.57 -15.52
C GLN A 129 -19.76 62.24 -15.04
N SER A 130 -19.01 61.59 -14.15
CA SER A 130 -17.76 62.09 -13.56
C SER A 130 -16.52 61.32 -14.02
N GLU A 131 -16.55 59.98 -14.05
CA GLU A 131 -15.39 59.16 -14.39
C GLU A 131 -15.82 57.90 -15.16
N THR A 132 -15.07 57.56 -16.23
CA THR A 132 -15.21 56.30 -16.97
C THR A 132 -13.85 55.59 -17.04
N LEU A 133 -13.76 54.34 -16.56
CA LEU A 133 -12.55 53.53 -16.64
C LEU A 133 -12.68 52.40 -17.67
N LEU A 134 -11.71 52.32 -18.59
CA LEU A 134 -11.55 51.19 -19.50
C LEU A 134 -10.37 50.33 -19.01
N LEU A 135 -10.62 49.12 -18.55
CA LEU A 135 -9.59 48.24 -17.98
C LEU A 135 -9.26 47.12 -18.96
N GLY A 136 -7.98 46.78 -19.15
CA GLY A 136 -7.63 45.64 -20.00
C GLY A 136 -6.14 45.47 -20.27
N ALA A 137 -5.83 44.73 -21.33
CA ALA A 137 -4.48 44.49 -21.83
C ALA A 137 -3.93 45.66 -22.65
N ALA A 138 -2.60 45.82 -22.65
CA ALA A 138 -1.91 46.86 -23.42
C ALA A 138 -2.12 46.73 -24.94
N THR A 139 -2.44 45.53 -25.44
CA THR A 139 -2.73 45.25 -26.85
C THR A 139 -3.92 46.02 -27.42
N ALA A 140 -4.85 46.48 -26.56
CA ALA A 140 -5.97 47.32 -26.97
C ALA A 140 -5.59 48.80 -27.18
N ARG A 141 -4.42 49.24 -26.67
CA ARG A 141 -4.03 50.65 -26.60
C ARG A 141 -4.13 51.39 -27.94
N PRO A 142 -3.59 50.91 -29.08
CA PRO A 142 -3.58 51.69 -30.31
C PRO A 142 -4.98 51.93 -30.88
N LEU A 143 -5.89 50.96 -30.70
CA LEU A 143 -7.29 51.11 -31.13
C LEU A 143 -8.07 52.03 -30.19
N LEU A 144 -7.81 52.00 -28.87
CA LEU A 144 -8.43 52.94 -27.93
C LEU A 144 -8.00 54.39 -28.19
N GLU A 145 -6.69 54.63 -28.42
CA GLU A 145 -6.18 55.96 -28.75
C GLU A 145 -6.76 56.48 -30.09
N LYS A 146 -6.99 55.59 -31.06
CA LYS A 146 -7.58 55.91 -32.37
C LYS A 146 -9.10 56.18 -32.31
N LEU A 147 -9.86 55.34 -31.58
CA LEU A 147 -11.33 55.40 -31.51
C LEU A 147 -11.87 56.37 -30.45
N LEU A 148 -11.02 56.74 -29.48
CA LEU A 148 -11.30 57.74 -28.43
C LEU A 148 -10.20 58.83 -28.41
N PRO A 149 -10.16 59.75 -29.39
CA PRO A 149 -9.09 60.74 -29.50
C PRO A 149 -8.94 61.59 -28.24
N GLY A 150 -7.74 61.62 -27.66
CA GLY A 150 -7.45 62.34 -26.41
C GLY A 150 -7.77 61.56 -25.12
N ILE A 151 -8.00 60.24 -25.20
CA ILE A 151 -8.11 59.37 -24.02
C ILE A 151 -6.83 59.42 -23.16
N ASN A 152 -7.00 59.48 -21.84
CA ASN A 152 -5.90 59.34 -20.89
C ASN A 152 -5.53 57.85 -20.72
N VAL A 153 -4.24 57.49 -20.82
CA VAL A 153 -3.78 56.09 -20.72
C VAL A 153 -2.80 55.92 -19.56
N VAL A 154 -3.12 55.01 -18.64
CA VAL A 154 -2.31 54.68 -17.46
C VAL A 154 -1.87 53.22 -17.55
N THR A 155 -0.57 52.97 -17.70
CA THR A 155 -0.01 51.61 -17.73
C THR A 155 0.31 51.11 -16.32
N ARG A 156 0.01 49.85 -16.00
CA ARG A 156 0.42 49.19 -14.74
C ARG A 156 1.28 47.94 -15.00
N PRO A 157 2.49 47.82 -14.40
CA PRO A 157 3.31 46.63 -14.51
C PRO A 157 2.76 45.48 -13.64
N ARG A 158 3.12 44.24 -13.98
CA ARG A 158 2.81 43.02 -13.21
C ARG A 158 3.45 43.11 -11.81
N MET A 159 2.79 42.52 -10.80
CA MET A 159 3.25 42.54 -9.39
C MET A 159 4.25 41.43 -9.02
N SER A 160 4.43 40.42 -9.88
CA SER A 160 5.34 39.28 -9.68
C SER A 160 5.98 38.84 -11.00
N VAL A 161 7.06 38.05 -10.93
CA VAL A 161 7.74 37.47 -12.09
C VAL A 161 6.97 36.22 -12.57
N LEU A 162 7.06 35.95 -13.86
CA LEU A 162 6.55 34.74 -14.51
C LEU A 162 7.72 34.11 -15.30
N GLU A 163 8.13 32.90 -14.94
CA GLU A 163 9.31 32.23 -15.54
C GLU A 163 8.95 30.92 -16.26
N TYR A 164 9.65 30.61 -17.35
CA TYR A 164 9.50 29.37 -18.09
C TYR A 164 10.31 28.23 -17.45
N ALA A 165 9.60 27.18 -17.02
CA ALA A 165 10.15 26.01 -16.35
C ALA A 165 10.31 24.77 -17.28
N GLY A 166 10.23 24.98 -18.60
CA GLY A 166 10.44 23.94 -19.62
C GLY A 166 9.35 22.87 -19.71
N SER A 167 9.70 21.72 -20.31
CA SER A 167 8.82 20.56 -20.44
C SER A 167 8.92 19.63 -19.23
N LYS A 168 7.78 19.29 -18.62
CA LYS A 168 7.67 18.36 -17.48
C LYS A 168 6.59 17.32 -17.74
N LYS A 169 6.88 16.04 -17.47
CA LYS A 169 5.84 14.99 -17.47
C LYS A 169 4.79 15.28 -16.39
N VAL A 170 3.53 14.93 -16.63
CA VAL A 170 2.41 15.10 -15.68
C VAL A 170 2.75 14.57 -14.28
N SER A 171 3.38 13.39 -14.20
CA SER A 171 3.84 12.79 -12.95
C SER A 171 4.89 13.58 -12.17
N ARG A 172 5.56 14.56 -12.80
CA ARG A 172 6.62 15.42 -12.23
C ARG A 172 6.22 16.90 -12.10
N LEU A 173 4.95 17.23 -12.31
CA LEU A 173 4.46 18.58 -12.05
C LEU A 173 4.54 18.89 -10.53
N PRO A 174 4.85 20.13 -10.14
CA PRO A 174 4.83 20.54 -8.74
C PRO A 174 3.40 20.59 -8.19
N ALA A 175 3.23 20.59 -6.87
CA ALA A 175 1.95 20.87 -6.24
C ALA A 175 1.44 22.28 -6.63
N ARG A 176 0.12 22.52 -6.55
CA ARG A 176 -0.55 23.74 -7.01
C ARG A 176 -0.33 24.03 -8.50
N SER A 177 -0.29 22.97 -9.32
CA SER A 177 -0.24 23.07 -10.79
C SER A 177 -1.62 23.09 -11.41
N ALA A 178 -1.83 23.94 -12.41
CA ALA A 178 -2.97 23.86 -13.31
C ALA A 178 -2.51 23.39 -14.71
N ILE A 179 -3.09 22.29 -15.19
CA ILE A 179 -2.83 21.69 -16.49
C ILE A 179 -3.92 22.15 -17.46
N VAL A 180 -3.52 22.72 -18.59
CA VAL A 180 -4.46 23.33 -19.54
C VAL A 180 -4.48 22.56 -20.85
N ALA A 181 -5.65 22.04 -21.20
CA ALA A 181 -5.94 21.33 -22.45
C ALA A 181 -7.10 22.00 -23.20
N PHE A 182 -7.37 21.62 -24.44
CA PHE A 182 -8.31 22.37 -25.31
C PHE A 182 -9.50 21.54 -25.80
N SER A 183 -9.71 20.36 -25.20
CA SER A 183 -10.90 19.53 -25.34
C SER A 183 -11.33 18.95 -23.99
N SER A 184 -12.62 18.62 -23.84
CA SER A 184 -13.16 17.87 -22.69
C SER A 184 -12.42 16.55 -22.47
N ASP A 185 -12.15 15.86 -23.56
CA ASP A 185 -11.64 14.48 -23.56
C ASP A 185 -10.19 14.43 -23.08
N GLU A 186 -9.37 15.41 -23.48
CA GLU A 186 -8.02 15.60 -22.92
C GLU A 186 -8.08 15.96 -21.44
N VAL A 187 -8.97 16.87 -21.03
CA VAL A 187 -9.11 17.25 -19.61
C VAL A 187 -9.48 16.04 -18.76
N TYR A 188 -10.48 15.25 -19.16
CA TYR A 188 -10.87 14.03 -18.45
C TYR A 188 -9.76 12.97 -18.45
N SER A 189 -9.04 12.80 -19.57
CA SER A 189 -7.94 11.84 -19.68
C SER A 189 -6.76 12.20 -18.77
N ILE A 190 -6.42 13.49 -18.68
CA ILE A 190 -5.35 14.00 -17.82
C ILE A 190 -5.78 13.95 -16.35
N ALA A 191 -7.03 14.30 -16.03
CA ALA A 191 -7.55 14.22 -14.66
C ALA A 191 -7.55 12.78 -14.13
N GLU A 192 -7.96 11.81 -14.93
CA GLU A 192 -7.89 10.38 -14.60
C GLU A 192 -6.44 9.89 -14.45
N LEU A 193 -5.51 10.37 -15.29
CA LEU A 193 -4.07 10.08 -15.14
C LEU A 193 -3.51 10.62 -13.82
N ILE A 194 -3.88 11.85 -13.44
CA ILE A 194 -3.44 12.47 -12.19
C ILE A 194 -4.06 11.75 -10.98
N ARG A 195 -5.36 11.42 -11.02
CA ARG A 195 -6.02 10.61 -9.97
C ARG A 195 -5.24 9.33 -9.66
N ARG A 196 -4.87 8.58 -10.70
CA ARG A 196 -4.09 7.33 -10.57
C ARG A 196 -2.66 7.49 -10.05
N GLN A 197 -2.07 8.69 -10.13
CA GLN A 197 -0.66 8.93 -9.80
C GLN A 197 -0.43 9.87 -8.61
N ARG A 198 -1.44 10.65 -8.20
CA ARG A 198 -1.36 11.76 -7.23
C ARG A 198 -2.64 11.89 -6.38
N GLY A 199 -3.53 10.90 -6.38
CA GLY A 199 -4.74 10.88 -5.56
C GLY A 199 -5.94 11.66 -6.12
N GLY A 200 -5.75 12.75 -6.85
CA GLY A 200 -6.88 13.44 -7.47
C GLY A 200 -6.54 14.73 -8.22
N ALA A 201 -7.50 15.18 -9.01
CA ALA A 201 -7.49 16.49 -9.65
C ALA A 201 -8.89 17.11 -9.70
N ALA A 202 -8.96 18.44 -9.52
CA ALA A 202 -10.17 19.21 -9.79
C ALA A 202 -10.31 19.47 -11.29
N VAL A 203 -11.53 19.50 -11.80
CA VAL A 203 -11.82 19.67 -13.24
C VAL A 203 -12.61 20.95 -13.51
N VAL A 204 -12.10 21.82 -14.40
CA VAL A 204 -12.73 23.09 -14.77
C VAL A 204 -12.86 23.22 -16.29
N LEU A 205 -14.07 23.01 -16.81
CA LEU A 205 -14.42 23.26 -18.21
C LEU A 205 -15.24 24.55 -18.35
N GLY A 206 -15.15 25.19 -19.52
CA GLY A 206 -15.96 26.38 -19.84
C GLY A 206 -17.48 26.14 -19.85
N SER A 207 -17.93 24.91 -20.09
CA SER A 207 -19.35 24.49 -20.07
C SER A 207 -19.95 24.37 -18.66
N LEU A 208 -19.14 24.03 -17.65
CA LEU A 208 -19.59 23.83 -16.27
C LEU A 208 -20.32 25.07 -15.74
N SER A 209 -21.38 24.87 -14.95
CA SER A 209 -22.10 25.97 -14.31
C SER A 209 -21.19 26.75 -13.36
N PRO A 210 -21.51 28.02 -13.07
CA PRO A 210 -20.78 28.80 -12.07
C PRO A 210 -20.66 28.06 -10.73
N ARG A 211 -21.72 27.35 -10.32
CA ARG A 211 -21.79 26.56 -9.08
C ARG A 211 -20.83 25.36 -9.12
N THR A 212 -20.95 24.48 -10.12
CA THR A 212 -20.04 23.32 -10.27
C THR A 212 -18.58 23.77 -10.37
N ARG A 213 -18.31 24.85 -11.11
CA ARG A 213 -16.96 25.39 -11.32
C ARG A 213 -16.37 25.93 -10.03
N ASN A 214 -17.14 26.68 -9.23
CA ASN A 214 -16.69 27.17 -7.93
C ASN A 214 -16.40 26.03 -6.97
N ALA A 215 -17.28 25.02 -6.88
CA ALA A 215 -17.07 23.86 -6.01
C ALA A 215 -15.84 23.02 -6.43
N GLN A 216 -15.55 22.88 -7.72
CA GLN A 216 -14.31 22.25 -8.20
C GLN A 216 -13.06 23.10 -7.90
N VAL A 217 -13.15 24.43 -8.01
CA VAL A 217 -12.06 25.34 -7.61
C VAL A 217 -11.83 25.33 -6.09
N GLU A 218 -12.89 25.18 -5.30
CA GLU A 218 -12.82 25.09 -3.85
C GLU A 218 -12.04 23.85 -3.38
N LEU A 219 -12.29 22.66 -3.97
CA LEU A 219 -11.49 21.45 -3.71
C LEU A 219 -9.99 21.71 -3.96
N PHE A 220 -9.64 22.42 -5.03
CA PHE A 220 -8.26 22.80 -5.30
C PHE A 220 -7.74 23.81 -4.27
N GLN A 221 -8.49 24.88 -3.97
CA GLN A 221 -8.07 25.94 -3.05
C GLN A 221 -7.83 25.40 -1.63
N ASN A 222 -8.80 24.64 -1.10
CA ASN A 222 -8.75 24.00 0.23
C ASN A 222 -7.64 22.94 0.34
N GLY A 223 -7.06 22.51 -0.77
CA GLY A 223 -5.96 21.54 -0.79
C GLY A 223 -6.42 20.08 -0.73
N ASP A 224 -7.71 19.81 -0.95
CA ASP A 224 -8.22 18.45 -1.16
C ASP A 224 -7.67 17.84 -2.46
N VAL A 225 -7.25 18.67 -3.42
CA VAL A 225 -6.45 18.27 -4.59
C VAL A 225 -5.35 19.28 -4.93
N ASP A 226 -4.16 18.77 -5.25
CA ASP A 226 -2.99 19.59 -5.63
C ASP A 226 -2.96 20.07 -7.07
N HIS A 227 -3.81 19.50 -7.91
CA HIS A 227 -3.79 19.69 -9.35
C HIS A 227 -5.18 20.09 -9.85
N LEU A 228 -5.19 21.07 -10.74
CA LEU A 228 -6.36 21.50 -11.49
C LEU A 228 -6.15 21.06 -12.95
N VAL A 229 -7.13 20.46 -13.60
CA VAL A 229 -7.11 20.23 -15.06
C VAL A 229 -8.26 21.03 -15.67
N ALA A 230 -7.96 21.84 -16.68
CA ALA A 230 -8.91 22.81 -17.18
C ALA A 230 -8.78 23.14 -18.66
N THR A 231 -9.79 23.82 -19.20
CA THR A 231 -9.67 24.53 -20.48
C THR A 231 -9.21 25.97 -20.30
N ASP A 232 -9.05 26.70 -21.41
CA ASP A 232 -8.79 28.15 -21.45
C ASP A 232 -9.78 29.01 -20.64
N ALA A 233 -10.90 28.45 -20.20
CA ALA A 233 -11.82 29.04 -19.24
C ALA A 233 -11.16 29.52 -17.93
N ILE A 234 -10.02 28.96 -17.50
CA ILE A 234 -9.27 29.48 -16.33
C ILE A 234 -8.51 30.77 -16.63
N GLY A 235 -8.27 31.08 -17.92
CA GLY A 235 -7.62 32.31 -18.36
C GLY A 235 -8.41 33.57 -17.97
N MET A 236 -9.70 33.44 -17.62
CA MET A 236 -10.58 34.53 -17.22
C MET A 236 -11.49 34.15 -16.05
N GLY A 237 -11.57 35.02 -15.04
CA GLY A 237 -12.67 35.05 -14.09
C GLY A 237 -12.76 33.94 -13.03
N LEU A 238 -11.62 33.35 -12.66
CA LEU A 238 -11.49 32.57 -11.43
C LEU A 238 -10.33 33.09 -10.58
N ASN A 239 -10.54 33.15 -9.27
CA ASN A 239 -9.50 33.45 -8.30
C ASN A 239 -8.79 32.14 -7.88
N LEU A 240 -7.65 31.85 -8.50
CA LEU A 240 -6.87 30.61 -8.32
C LEU A 240 -5.51 30.93 -7.65
N ASP A 241 -5.08 30.17 -6.64
CA ASP A 241 -3.70 30.18 -6.13
C ASP A 241 -2.90 29.07 -6.83
N VAL A 242 -2.48 29.35 -8.07
CA VAL A 242 -1.71 28.45 -8.92
C VAL A 242 -0.26 28.91 -8.96
N HIS A 243 0.68 28.00 -8.73
CA HIS A 243 2.12 28.28 -8.79
C HIS A 243 2.74 27.89 -10.13
N HIS A 244 2.12 26.95 -10.84
CA HIS A 244 2.60 26.46 -12.13
C HIS A 244 1.47 26.23 -13.14
N ILE A 245 1.61 26.76 -14.35
CA ILE A 245 0.73 26.46 -15.50
C ILE A 245 1.45 25.50 -16.45
N ALA A 246 0.84 24.37 -16.76
CA ALA A 246 1.37 23.39 -17.72
C ALA A 246 0.44 23.25 -18.93
N PHE A 247 0.89 23.66 -20.11
CA PHE A 247 0.13 23.47 -21.35
C PHE A 247 0.24 22.02 -21.81
N ALA A 248 -0.90 21.32 -21.87
CA ALA A 248 -1.04 19.97 -22.42
C ALA A 248 -1.47 19.94 -23.89
N GLY A 249 -1.87 21.10 -24.43
CA GLY A 249 -2.03 21.35 -25.86
C GLY A 249 -1.56 22.77 -26.23
N ASN A 250 -1.20 23.00 -27.49
CA ASN A 250 -0.85 24.33 -28.03
C ASN A 250 -1.76 24.76 -29.21
N ARG A 251 -2.83 23.99 -29.47
CA ARG A 251 -3.82 24.23 -30.52
C ARG A 251 -5.22 24.18 -29.94
N LYS A 252 -6.14 24.96 -30.50
CA LYS A 252 -7.57 24.93 -30.17
C LYS A 252 -8.45 25.07 -31.40
N TYR A 253 -9.69 24.64 -31.26
CA TYR A 253 -10.75 24.96 -32.21
C TYR A 253 -11.29 26.36 -31.91
N ASP A 254 -11.35 27.23 -32.91
CA ASP A 254 -11.83 28.62 -32.76
C ASP A 254 -13.28 28.84 -33.24
N GLY A 255 -14.02 27.76 -33.47
CA GLY A 255 -15.36 27.78 -34.08
C GLY A 255 -15.34 27.49 -35.58
N TYR A 256 -14.17 27.61 -36.23
CA TYR A 256 -14.01 27.34 -37.66
C TYR A 256 -12.92 26.29 -37.93
N GLN A 257 -11.76 26.41 -37.29
CA GLN A 257 -10.60 25.54 -37.55
C GLN A 257 -9.72 25.30 -36.32
N TYR A 258 -8.88 24.26 -36.40
CA TYR A 258 -7.88 23.93 -35.37
C TYR A 258 -6.57 24.68 -35.61
N ARG A 259 -6.44 25.88 -35.04
CA ARG A 259 -5.22 26.73 -35.12
C ARG A 259 -4.35 26.62 -33.87
N GLN A 260 -3.12 27.12 -33.94
CA GLN A 260 -2.30 27.35 -32.75
C GLN A 260 -2.88 28.51 -31.91
N LEU A 261 -2.55 28.49 -30.61
CA LEU A 261 -2.79 29.61 -29.70
C LEU A 261 -1.88 30.79 -30.06
N THR A 262 -2.37 32.01 -29.90
CA THR A 262 -1.50 33.20 -30.00
C THR A 262 -0.71 33.40 -28.70
N ALA A 263 0.42 34.11 -28.77
CA ALA A 263 1.20 34.48 -27.59
C ALA A 263 0.34 35.21 -26.53
N SER A 264 -0.62 36.04 -26.96
CA SER A 264 -1.55 36.72 -26.06
C SER A 264 -2.51 35.76 -25.35
N GLU A 265 -3.01 34.72 -26.04
CA GLU A 265 -3.87 33.68 -25.45
C GLU A 265 -3.07 32.82 -24.45
N MET A 266 -1.85 32.40 -24.81
CA MET A 266 -0.96 31.70 -23.89
C MET A 266 -0.60 32.58 -22.68
N GLY A 267 -0.23 33.84 -22.89
CA GLY A 267 0.12 34.78 -21.82
C GLY A 267 -1.03 35.10 -20.87
N GLN A 268 -2.28 35.11 -21.34
CA GLN A 268 -3.46 35.26 -20.49
C GLN A 268 -3.66 34.06 -19.55
N ILE A 269 -3.37 32.85 -20.04
CA ILE A 269 -3.47 31.58 -19.28
C ILE A 269 -2.25 31.43 -18.35
N ALA A 270 -1.03 31.50 -18.87
CA ALA A 270 0.23 31.44 -18.12
C ALA A 270 0.29 32.51 -17.03
N GLY A 271 -0.22 33.71 -17.32
CA GLY A 271 -0.31 34.81 -16.37
C GLY A 271 -1.20 34.56 -15.15
N ARG A 272 -1.92 33.42 -15.08
CA ARG A 272 -2.63 32.93 -13.87
C ARG A 272 -1.69 32.25 -12.86
N ALA A 273 -0.47 31.88 -13.26
CA ALA A 273 0.56 31.42 -12.34
C ALA A 273 1.17 32.62 -11.58
N GLY A 274 1.31 32.47 -10.26
CA GLY A 274 1.77 33.54 -9.37
C GLY A 274 0.67 34.57 -9.09
N ARG A 275 0.66 35.14 -7.89
CA ARG A 275 -0.40 36.05 -7.42
C ARG A 275 0.15 37.05 -6.41
N HIS A 276 -0.26 38.32 -6.53
CA HIS A 276 0.35 39.44 -5.80
C HIS A 276 1.87 39.44 -5.98
N THR A 277 2.63 39.26 -4.90
CA THR A 277 4.10 39.21 -4.87
C THR A 277 4.67 37.79 -4.93
N LYS A 278 3.85 36.74 -5.08
CA LYS A 278 4.33 35.38 -5.35
C LYS A 278 4.60 35.24 -6.84
N ASP A 279 5.82 34.83 -7.18
CA ASP A 279 6.21 34.50 -8.55
C ASP A 279 5.48 33.24 -9.05
N GLY A 280 5.35 33.14 -10.36
CA GLY A 280 4.71 32.02 -11.04
C GLY A 280 5.63 31.38 -12.05
N THR A 281 5.35 30.13 -12.41
CA THR A 281 6.04 29.46 -13.52
C THR A 281 5.07 28.94 -14.54
N PHE A 282 5.51 28.80 -15.79
CA PHE A 282 4.75 28.12 -16.83
C PHE A 282 5.63 27.11 -17.59
N GLY A 283 5.01 26.18 -18.31
CA GLY A 283 5.73 25.13 -19.03
C GLY A 283 4.80 24.30 -19.89
N VAL A 284 5.33 23.23 -20.47
CA VAL A 284 4.57 22.29 -21.31
C VAL A 284 4.56 20.89 -20.72
N THR A 285 3.55 20.10 -21.07
CA THR A 285 3.42 18.70 -20.62
C THR A 285 2.79 17.80 -21.69
N GLY A 286 2.69 16.51 -21.39
CA GLY A 286 2.07 15.52 -22.27
C GLY A 286 2.86 15.30 -23.56
N ARG A 287 2.29 15.73 -24.68
CA ARG A 287 2.84 15.58 -26.05
C ARG A 287 3.15 16.91 -26.74
N VAL A 288 3.18 18.01 -25.97
CA VAL A 288 3.51 19.34 -26.49
C VAL A 288 5.03 19.50 -26.48
N ASP A 289 5.59 19.86 -27.63
CA ASP A 289 7.01 20.21 -27.76
C ASP A 289 7.34 21.46 -26.92
N PRO A 290 8.59 21.65 -26.48
CA PRO A 290 9.02 22.89 -25.83
C PRO A 290 8.63 24.12 -26.65
N LEU A 291 8.22 25.20 -25.97
CA LEU A 291 7.94 26.48 -26.62
C LEU A 291 9.23 27.08 -27.18
N ASP A 292 9.12 27.77 -28.32
CA ASP A 292 10.21 28.52 -28.94
C ASP A 292 10.65 29.71 -28.05
N ASP A 293 11.94 30.04 -28.05
CA ASP A 293 12.52 31.07 -27.16
C ASP A 293 11.85 32.45 -27.36
N ASP A 294 11.56 32.86 -28.60
CA ASP A 294 10.84 34.10 -28.92
C ASP A 294 9.44 34.17 -28.28
N LEU A 295 8.74 33.02 -28.23
CA LEU A 295 7.40 32.90 -27.64
C LEU A 295 7.48 32.92 -26.11
N VAL A 296 8.53 32.32 -25.54
CA VAL A 296 8.83 32.41 -24.10
C VAL A 296 9.08 33.87 -23.71
N GLU A 297 9.96 34.58 -24.41
CA GLU A 297 10.26 35.99 -24.14
C GLU A 297 9.01 36.87 -24.21
N GLN A 298 8.13 36.67 -25.21
CA GLN A 298 6.85 37.38 -25.31
C GLN A 298 5.94 37.14 -24.10
N ILE A 299 5.86 35.90 -23.60
CA ILE A 299 5.03 35.54 -22.45
C ILE A 299 5.59 36.11 -21.15
N GLU A 300 6.90 36.00 -20.91
CA GLU A 300 7.58 36.51 -19.71
C GLU A 300 7.58 38.05 -19.64
N SER A 301 7.90 38.72 -20.75
CA SER A 301 7.87 40.18 -20.86
C SER A 301 6.46 40.78 -20.93
N HIS A 302 5.43 39.95 -21.15
CA HIS A 302 4.06 40.34 -21.48
C HIS A 302 3.96 41.28 -22.69
N HIS A 303 4.85 41.11 -23.66
CA HIS A 303 4.85 41.85 -24.92
C HIS A 303 4.14 41.06 -26.02
N PHE A 304 3.00 41.57 -26.50
CA PHE A 304 2.16 40.88 -27.48
C PHE A 304 1.72 41.83 -28.60
N ASP A 305 1.40 41.25 -29.76
CA ASP A 305 0.80 41.96 -30.89
C ASP A 305 -0.44 42.78 -30.48
N SER A 306 -0.49 44.02 -30.95
CA SER A 306 -1.64 44.89 -30.75
C SER A 306 -2.84 44.44 -31.58
N LEU A 307 -4.05 44.67 -31.06
CA LEU A 307 -5.28 44.42 -31.80
C LEU A 307 -5.31 45.27 -33.08
N LYS A 308 -5.66 44.62 -34.21
CA LYS A 308 -5.74 45.27 -35.53
C LYS A 308 -7.11 45.88 -35.81
N VAL A 309 -8.17 45.23 -35.32
CA VAL A 309 -9.56 45.66 -35.41
C VAL A 309 -10.34 45.27 -34.15
N LEU A 310 -11.39 46.04 -33.84
CA LEU A 310 -12.45 45.63 -32.93
C LEU A 310 -13.67 45.17 -33.74
N GLN A 311 -14.38 44.15 -33.26
CA GLN A 311 -15.63 43.72 -33.88
C GLN A 311 -16.72 44.75 -33.60
N TRP A 312 -17.53 45.08 -34.60
CA TRP A 312 -18.56 46.10 -34.52
C TRP A 312 -19.86 45.60 -35.14
N ARG A 313 -20.97 45.92 -34.47
CA ARG A 313 -22.34 45.74 -34.95
C ARG A 313 -23.09 47.04 -34.68
N ASN A 314 -23.97 47.44 -35.60
CA ASN A 314 -24.80 48.61 -35.40
C ASN A 314 -25.74 48.41 -34.20
N SER A 315 -25.76 49.37 -33.26
CA SER A 315 -26.66 49.37 -32.09
C SER A 315 -27.91 50.24 -32.29
N ALA A 316 -27.93 51.10 -33.32
CA ALA A 316 -29.08 51.88 -33.74
C ALA A 316 -29.93 51.09 -34.76
N LEU A 317 -30.65 50.08 -34.25
CA LEU A 317 -31.50 49.18 -35.05
C LEU A 317 -32.84 49.85 -35.42
N ASP A 318 -33.34 49.56 -36.63
CA ASP A 318 -34.62 50.05 -37.13
C ASP A 318 -35.67 48.94 -37.12
N PHE A 319 -36.60 48.99 -36.16
CA PHE A 319 -37.65 47.99 -36.02
C PHE A 319 -38.90 48.26 -36.89
N SER A 320 -38.94 49.31 -37.71
CA SER A 320 -40.13 49.70 -38.50
C SER A 320 -40.68 48.58 -39.39
N SER A 321 -39.81 47.67 -39.85
CA SER A 321 -40.16 46.42 -40.53
C SER A 321 -39.01 45.42 -40.42
N ALA A 322 -39.29 44.12 -40.63
CA ALA A 322 -38.24 43.09 -40.65
C ALA A 322 -37.13 43.36 -41.71
N ASN A 323 -37.49 43.96 -42.85
CA ASN A 323 -36.52 44.38 -43.86
C ASN A 323 -35.64 45.55 -43.38
N ALA A 324 -36.24 46.54 -42.69
CA ALA A 324 -35.48 47.65 -42.11
C ALA A 324 -34.53 47.16 -41.01
N LEU A 325 -34.99 46.23 -40.16
CA LEU A 325 -34.15 45.60 -39.14
C LEU A 325 -32.95 44.91 -39.78
N ARG A 326 -33.18 44.03 -40.78
CA ARG A 326 -32.09 43.37 -41.51
C ARG A 326 -31.13 44.37 -42.13
N SER A 327 -31.62 45.40 -42.83
CA SER A 327 -30.79 46.46 -43.40
C SER A 327 -29.98 47.24 -42.35
N SER A 328 -30.52 47.45 -41.15
CA SER A 328 -29.82 48.11 -40.04
C SER A 328 -28.76 47.21 -39.38
N LEU A 329 -28.97 45.89 -39.35
CA LEU A 329 -27.99 44.88 -38.92
C LEU A 329 -26.88 44.67 -39.95
N ASP A 330 -27.19 44.85 -41.25
CA ASP A 330 -26.26 44.70 -42.36
C ASP A 330 -25.27 45.86 -42.55
N MET A 331 -25.42 46.94 -41.76
CA MET A 331 -24.52 48.08 -41.81
C MET A 331 -23.05 47.69 -41.57
N VAL A 332 -22.15 48.38 -42.26
CA VAL A 332 -20.70 48.22 -42.18
C VAL A 332 -20.12 49.44 -41.45
N PRO A 333 -19.12 49.27 -40.55
CA PRO A 333 -18.52 50.41 -39.85
C PRO A 333 -17.83 51.36 -40.84
N ARG A 334 -17.85 52.66 -40.51
CA ARG A 334 -17.24 53.73 -41.33
C ARG A 334 -15.90 54.23 -40.78
N GLU A 335 -15.50 53.79 -39.59
CA GLU A 335 -14.30 54.24 -38.89
C GLU A 335 -13.20 53.16 -38.97
N GLU A 336 -11.97 53.57 -39.28
CA GLU A 336 -10.84 52.66 -39.35
C GLU A 336 -10.50 52.04 -37.99
N GLY A 337 -10.22 50.74 -37.96
CA GLY A 337 -9.99 49.97 -36.73
C GLY A 337 -11.25 49.28 -36.20
N LEU A 338 -12.40 49.45 -36.87
CA LEU A 338 -13.59 48.63 -36.67
C LEU A 338 -13.78 47.68 -37.87
N ALA A 339 -14.17 46.44 -37.58
CA ALA A 339 -14.60 45.46 -38.58
C ALA A 339 -16.05 45.05 -38.32
N ARG A 340 -16.85 44.75 -39.36
CA ARG A 340 -18.19 44.18 -39.15
C ARG A 340 -18.02 42.82 -38.47
N ALA A 341 -18.70 42.62 -37.36
CA ALA A 341 -18.71 41.34 -36.66
C ALA A 341 -19.24 40.21 -37.57
N PRO A 342 -18.71 38.98 -37.44
CA PRO A 342 -19.32 37.78 -38.01
C PRO A 342 -20.84 37.68 -37.77
N ILE A 343 -21.51 36.92 -38.63
CA ILE A 343 -22.94 36.60 -38.45
C ILE A 343 -23.07 35.74 -37.19
N GLY A 344 -23.75 36.26 -36.17
CA GLY A 344 -24.04 35.55 -34.93
C GLY A 344 -25.28 34.66 -35.04
N ASP A 345 -25.47 33.83 -34.01
CA ASP A 345 -26.62 32.92 -33.91
C ASP A 345 -27.96 33.67 -33.90
N ASP A 346 -27.99 34.89 -33.36
CA ASP A 346 -29.19 35.74 -33.33
C ASP A 346 -29.63 36.21 -34.73
N ILE A 347 -28.68 36.60 -35.59
CA ILE A 347 -28.95 36.93 -36.99
C ILE A 347 -29.33 35.67 -37.78
N THR A 348 -28.67 34.54 -37.54
CA THR A 348 -28.99 33.26 -38.19
C THR A 348 -30.40 32.79 -37.83
N ALA A 349 -30.77 32.87 -36.54
CA ALA A 349 -32.13 32.59 -36.06
C ALA A 349 -33.17 33.49 -36.75
N LEU A 350 -32.91 34.81 -36.82
CA LEU A 350 -33.78 35.76 -37.52
C LEU A 350 -33.97 35.40 -39.00
N GLU A 351 -32.90 35.01 -39.70
CA GLU A 351 -32.99 34.57 -41.10
C GLU A 351 -33.80 33.28 -41.28
N HIS A 352 -33.69 32.32 -40.35
CA HIS A 352 -34.50 31.10 -40.38
C HIS A 352 -35.98 31.40 -40.09
N LEU A 353 -36.26 32.21 -39.06
CA LEU A 353 -37.61 32.59 -38.66
C LEU A 353 -38.34 33.39 -39.74
N LEU A 354 -37.67 34.32 -40.42
CA LEU A 354 -38.28 35.12 -41.49
C LEU A 354 -38.56 34.33 -42.79
N ARG A 355 -38.05 33.09 -42.92
CA ARG A 355 -38.42 32.19 -44.03
C ARG A 355 -39.76 31.50 -43.80
N ASP A 356 -40.24 31.42 -42.56
CA ASP A 356 -41.58 30.90 -42.25
C ASP A 356 -42.65 31.96 -42.57
N PRO A 357 -43.61 31.68 -43.49
CA PRO A 357 -44.70 32.59 -43.80
C PRO A 357 -45.60 32.92 -42.60
N ALA A 358 -45.73 32.05 -41.61
CA ALA A 358 -46.51 32.30 -40.41
C ALA A 358 -45.85 33.37 -39.52
N ILE A 359 -44.56 33.21 -39.23
CA ILE A 359 -43.76 34.17 -38.45
C ILE A 359 -43.65 35.50 -39.17
N SER A 360 -43.31 35.49 -40.47
CA SER A 360 -43.28 36.70 -41.32
C SER A 360 -44.66 37.38 -41.41
N GLY A 361 -45.74 36.60 -41.36
CA GLY A 361 -47.11 37.09 -41.30
C GLY A 361 -47.49 37.78 -39.99
N MET A 362 -46.93 37.32 -38.86
CA MET A 362 -47.10 37.87 -37.50
C MET A 362 -46.19 39.08 -37.22
N ALA A 363 -44.97 39.11 -37.77
CA ALA A 363 -43.95 40.14 -37.55
C ALA A 363 -44.24 41.48 -38.28
N LYS A 364 -45.43 42.06 -38.05
CA LYS A 364 -45.90 43.30 -38.66
C LYS A 364 -45.94 44.46 -37.68
N GLY A 365 -45.21 45.53 -38.02
CA GLY A 365 -45.11 46.75 -37.22
C GLY A 365 -44.03 46.70 -36.13
N GLY A 366 -43.66 47.87 -35.62
CA GLY A 366 -42.49 48.09 -34.76
C GLY A 366 -42.34 47.09 -33.63
N ASN A 367 -43.33 47.02 -32.74
CA ASN A 367 -43.27 46.19 -31.54
C ASN A 367 -43.15 44.69 -31.84
N ALA A 368 -43.81 44.20 -32.90
CA ALA A 368 -43.77 42.78 -33.27
C ALA A 368 -42.40 42.38 -33.85
N VAL A 369 -41.73 43.30 -34.54
CA VAL A 369 -40.37 43.11 -35.07
C VAL A 369 -39.31 43.27 -33.97
N GLU A 370 -39.49 44.21 -33.03
CA GLU A 370 -38.64 44.33 -31.83
C GLU A 370 -38.75 43.06 -30.96
N LEU A 371 -39.96 42.55 -30.73
CA LEU A 371 -40.17 41.28 -30.01
C LEU A 371 -39.57 40.07 -30.74
N LEU A 372 -39.69 40.00 -32.08
CA LEU A 372 -39.07 38.92 -32.86
C LEU A 372 -37.55 38.93 -32.67
N TRP A 373 -36.94 40.12 -32.72
CA TRP A 373 -35.50 40.29 -32.50
C TRP A 373 -35.09 39.90 -31.07
N ASP A 374 -35.85 40.31 -30.06
CA ASP A 374 -35.62 39.93 -28.67
C ASP A 374 -35.71 38.40 -28.45
N VAL A 375 -36.60 37.70 -29.18
CA VAL A 375 -36.64 36.22 -29.20
C VAL A 375 -35.43 35.62 -29.93
N CYS A 376 -34.97 36.23 -31.02
CA CYS A 376 -33.75 35.79 -31.72
C CYS A 376 -32.49 35.89 -30.84
N GLN A 377 -32.47 36.76 -29.82
CA GLN A 377 -31.35 36.92 -28.90
C GLN A 377 -31.27 35.85 -27.79
N VAL A 378 -32.21 34.90 -27.72
CA VAL A 378 -32.15 33.77 -26.76
C VAL A 378 -30.97 32.85 -27.10
N PRO A 379 -29.96 32.70 -26.21
CA PRO A 379 -28.75 31.95 -26.53
C PRO A 379 -28.99 30.43 -26.68
N ASP A 380 -28.34 29.82 -27.67
CA ASP A 380 -28.28 28.35 -27.76
C ASP A 380 -27.14 27.79 -26.89
N TYR A 381 -27.43 27.61 -25.61
CA TYR A 381 -26.51 26.95 -24.68
C TYR A 381 -26.25 25.47 -25.04
N ARG A 382 -27.11 24.83 -25.85
CA ARG A 382 -27.02 23.41 -26.23
C ARG A 382 -26.15 23.17 -27.48
N LYS A 383 -25.89 24.21 -28.28
CA LYS A 383 -25.12 24.14 -29.54
C LYS A 383 -25.69 23.11 -30.53
N ILE A 384 -27.00 23.14 -30.71
CA ILE A 384 -27.72 22.29 -31.66
C ILE A 384 -27.64 22.89 -33.08
N ALA A 385 -28.21 22.19 -34.07
CA ALA A 385 -28.30 22.72 -35.42
C ALA A 385 -29.14 24.02 -35.44
N PRO A 386 -28.72 25.08 -36.18
CA PRO A 386 -29.42 26.37 -36.19
C PRO A 386 -30.91 26.30 -36.53
N ALA A 387 -31.31 25.35 -37.39
CA ALA A 387 -32.72 25.10 -37.71
C ALA A 387 -33.52 24.63 -36.48
N ASN A 388 -32.98 23.70 -35.69
CA ASN A 388 -33.64 23.17 -34.49
C ASN A 388 -33.71 24.22 -33.37
N HIS A 389 -32.74 25.14 -33.28
CA HIS A 389 -32.86 26.30 -32.38
C HIS A 389 -33.95 27.25 -32.87
N ALA A 390 -33.99 27.56 -34.17
CA ALA A 390 -35.04 28.39 -34.75
C ALA A 390 -36.46 27.82 -34.57
N GLU A 391 -36.66 26.50 -34.55
CA GLU A 391 -37.95 25.87 -34.22
C GLU A 391 -38.41 26.14 -32.78
N LEU A 392 -37.49 26.11 -31.81
CA LEU A 392 -37.78 26.51 -30.43
C LEU A 392 -38.17 27.99 -30.37
N LEU A 393 -37.41 28.85 -31.03
CA LEU A 393 -37.66 30.29 -31.05
C LEU A 393 -38.97 30.64 -31.78
N ASN A 394 -39.34 29.89 -32.82
CA ASN A 394 -40.62 29.98 -33.51
C ASN A 394 -41.77 29.71 -32.54
N THR A 395 -41.65 28.65 -31.73
CA THR A 395 -42.65 28.29 -30.72
C THR A 395 -42.79 29.38 -29.65
N ILE A 396 -41.67 29.90 -29.14
CA ILE A 396 -41.66 31.01 -28.16
C ILE A 396 -42.32 32.26 -28.75
N TYR A 397 -41.92 32.70 -29.95
CA TYR A 397 -42.49 33.88 -30.58
C TYR A 397 -43.99 33.73 -30.87
N THR A 398 -44.41 32.53 -31.29
CA THR A 398 -45.82 32.23 -31.56
C THR A 398 -46.68 32.35 -30.29
N HIS A 399 -46.24 31.79 -29.16
CA HIS A 399 -46.93 32.00 -27.87
C HIS A 399 -47.00 33.48 -27.49
N LEU A 400 -45.89 34.21 -27.56
CA LEU A 400 -45.86 35.63 -27.19
C LEU A 400 -46.74 36.52 -28.11
N MET A 401 -46.92 36.13 -29.38
CA MET A 401 -47.79 36.84 -30.33
C MET A 401 -49.27 36.44 -30.27
N GLN A 402 -49.61 35.23 -29.82
CA GLN A 402 -50.99 34.73 -29.77
C GLN A 402 -51.61 34.82 -28.37
N ASP A 403 -50.84 34.44 -27.34
CA ASP A 403 -51.30 34.29 -25.95
C ASP A 403 -50.83 35.46 -25.05
N ASN A 404 -49.99 36.37 -25.57
CA ASN A 404 -49.22 37.41 -24.86
C ASN A 404 -48.20 36.91 -23.81
N ALA A 405 -48.20 35.62 -23.47
CA ALA A 405 -47.25 34.99 -22.56
C ALA A 405 -47.01 33.53 -22.98
N ILE A 406 -45.88 32.95 -22.58
CA ILE A 406 -45.64 31.52 -22.72
C ILE A 406 -46.53 30.77 -21.72
N ALA A 407 -47.27 29.76 -22.19
CA ALA A 407 -48.18 29.00 -21.35
C ALA A 407 -47.44 28.16 -20.28
N ASP A 408 -47.84 28.32 -19.02
CA ASP A 408 -47.23 27.65 -17.85
C ASP A 408 -47.16 26.12 -18.01
N ASP A 409 -48.24 25.47 -18.48
CA ASP A 409 -48.28 24.02 -18.77
C ASP A 409 -47.27 23.59 -19.84
N TRP A 410 -46.95 24.45 -20.81
CA TRP A 410 -45.93 24.17 -21.80
C TRP A 410 -44.54 24.37 -21.20
N PHE A 411 -44.31 25.47 -20.50
CA PHE A 411 -43.03 25.79 -19.85
C PHE A 411 -42.64 24.70 -18.84
N SER A 412 -43.57 24.29 -17.96
CA SER A 412 -43.41 23.19 -17.00
C SER A 412 -42.94 21.88 -17.65
N ARG A 413 -43.51 21.50 -18.81
CA ARG A 413 -43.10 20.30 -19.56
C ARG A 413 -41.68 20.39 -20.12
N GLN A 414 -41.18 21.59 -20.44
CA GLN A 414 -39.80 21.78 -20.88
C GLN A 414 -38.82 21.64 -19.71
N LEU A 415 -39.17 22.18 -18.53
CA LEU A 415 -38.42 22.03 -17.28
C LEU A 415 -38.34 20.57 -16.83
N ALA A 416 -39.43 19.82 -16.92
CA ALA A 416 -39.50 18.40 -16.53
C ALA A 416 -38.54 17.48 -17.31
N PHE A 417 -38.11 17.87 -18.52
CA PHE A 417 -37.05 17.15 -19.25
C PHE A 417 -35.66 17.36 -18.65
N ALA A 418 -35.43 18.50 -17.99
CA ALA A 418 -34.16 18.86 -17.36
C ALA A 418 -34.08 18.46 -15.88
N ASP A 419 -35.18 18.46 -15.10
CA ASP A 419 -35.19 18.15 -13.66
C ASP A 419 -34.99 16.66 -13.33
N ARG A 420 -33.81 16.16 -13.67
CA ARG A 420 -33.37 14.78 -13.47
C ARG A 420 -31.87 14.73 -13.19
N THR A 421 -31.48 14.13 -12.07
CA THR A 421 -30.07 14.03 -11.62
C THR A 421 -29.39 12.70 -11.94
N ASP A 422 -30.09 11.77 -12.60
CA ASP A 422 -29.54 10.50 -13.09
C ASP A 422 -28.64 10.66 -14.34
N GLY A 423 -27.81 9.66 -14.64
CA GLY A 423 -26.94 9.65 -15.83
C GLY A 423 -25.46 9.88 -15.50
N ASP A 424 -24.68 10.21 -16.54
CA ASP A 424 -23.25 10.49 -16.45
C ASP A 424 -22.95 12.01 -16.53
N ILE A 425 -21.66 12.35 -16.54
CA ILE A 425 -21.17 13.74 -16.58
C ILE A 425 -21.72 14.50 -17.80
N ASP A 426 -21.73 13.86 -18.97
CA ASP A 426 -22.12 14.51 -20.22
C ASP A 426 -23.66 14.62 -20.33
N THR A 427 -24.40 13.63 -19.81
CA THR A 427 -25.87 13.72 -19.63
C THR A 427 -26.25 14.90 -18.74
N LEU A 428 -25.59 15.05 -17.59
CA LEU A 428 -25.85 16.15 -16.66
C LEU A 428 -25.44 17.51 -17.26
N ALA A 429 -24.29 17.59 -17.94
CA ALA A 429 -23.86 18.81 -18.63
C ALA A 429 -24.86 19.25 -19.71
N ASN A 430 -25.43 18.31 -20.48
CA ASN A 430 -26.46 18.59 -21.48
C ASN A 430 -27.79 19.04 -20.85
N ARG A 431 -28.20 18.48 -19.70
CA ARG A 431 -29.38 18.98 -18.96
C ARG A 431 -29.15 20.39 -18.38
N ILE A 432 -27.95 20.69 -17.90
CA ILE A 432 -27.56 22.05 -17.48
C ILE A 432 -27.60 23.03 -18.66
N ALA A 433 -27.10 22.63 -19.84
CA ALA A 433 -27.22 23.44 -21.05
C ALA A 433 -28.69 23.68 -21.43
N HIS A 434 -29.56 22.68 -21.28
CA HIS A 434 -30.99 22.83 -21.54
C HIS A 434 -31.70 23.78 -20.56
N ILE A 435 -31.49 23.62 -19.24
CA ILE A 435 -32.17 24.48 -18.26
C ILE A 435 -31.75 25.95 -18.41
N ARG A 436 -30.49 26.27 -18.78
CA ARG A 436 -30.05 27.66 -18.95
C ARG A 436 -30.82 28.44 -20.01
N THR A 437 -31.24 27.80 -21.11
CA THR A 437 -32.13 28.45 -22.08
C THR A 437 -33.44 28.87 -21.43
N TRP A 438 -33.99 28.03 -20.55
CA TRP A 438 -35.21 28.34 -19.79
C TRP A 438 -34.98 29.32 -18.64
N THR A 439 -33.83 29.31 -17.97
CA THR A 439 -33.43 30.33 -17.00
C THR A 439 -33.33 31.71 -17.67
N TYR A 440 -32.76 31.79 -18.88
CA TYR A 440 -32.73 33.04 -19.65
C TYR A 440 -34.16 33.53 -19.98
N VAL A 441 -35.02 32.62 -20.48
CA VAL A 441 -36.45 32.92 -20.75
C VAL A 441 -37.18 33.38 -19.48
N ALA A 442 -36.96 32.74 -18.33
CA ALA A 442 -37.60 33.11 -17.06
C ALA A 442 -37.16 34.49 -16.53
N ASN A 443 -35.94 34.94 -16.87
CA ASN A 443 -35.45 36.28 -16.53
C ASN A 443 -36.01 37.39 -17.45
N ARG A 444 -36.78 37.05 -18.50
CA ARG A 444 -37.49 38.04 -19.33
C ARG A 444 -38.74 38.53 -18.59
N PRO A 445 -38.92 39.85 -18.38
CA PRO A 445 -39.91 40.38 -17.45
C PRO A 445 -41.36 40.15 -17.90
N ASP A 446 -41.61 40.15 -19.21
CA ASP A 446 -42.97 40.21 -19.79
C ASP A 446 -43.31 38.96 -20.62
N TRP A 447 -42.62 37.82 -20.40
CA TRP A 447 -42.79 36.59 -21.22
C TRP A 447 -43.52 35.45 -20.51
N LEU A 448 -43.70 35.52 -19.19
CA LEU A 448 -44.38 34.52 -18.36
C LEU A 448 -45.38 35.23 -17.44
N ALA A 449 -46.43 34.51 -17.01
CA ALA A 449 -47.45 35.06 -16.11
C ALA A 449 -46.93 35.34 -14.69
N ASP A 450 -46.08 34.44 -14.16
CA ASP A 450 -45.32 34.64 -12.91
C ASP A 450 -43.81 34.41 -13.15
N PRO A 451 -43.07 35.44 -13.58
CA PRO A 451 -41.62 35.33 -13.78
C PRO A 451 -40.87 35.02 -12.48
N ALA A 452 -41.38 35.43 -11.31
CA ALA A 452 -40.68 35.26 -10.04
C ALA A 452 -40.71 33.80 -9.58
N HIS A 453 -41.85 33.12 -9.73
CA HIS A 453 -41.97 31.68 -9.51
C HIS A 453 -41.02 30.90 -10.44
N TRP A 454 -41.10 31.15 -11.76
CA TRP A 454 -40.29 30.42 -12.74
C TRP A 454 -38.79 30.69 -12.65
N GLN A 455 -38.36 31.88 -12.21
CA GLN A 455 -36.96 32.16 -11.87
C GLN A 455 -36.47 31.33 -10.67
N GLY A 456 -37.33 31.06 -9.69
CA GLY A 456 -37.04 30.14 -8.59
C GLY A 456 -36.87 28.70 -9.09
N GLU A 457 -37.90 28.16 -9.76
CA GLU A 457 -37.91 26.78 -10.27
C GLU A 457 -36.72 26.48 -11.21
N THR A 458 -36.46 27.34 -12.20
CA THR A 458 -35.35 27.13 -13.15
C THR A 458 -33.98 27.19 -12.47
N ARG A 459 -33.83 28.04 -11.44
CA ARG A 459 -32.61 28.12 -10.64
C ARG A 459 -32.42 26.89 -9.76
N ASP A 460 -33.47 26.41 -9.10
CA ASP A 460 -33.39 25.23 -8.24
C ASP A 460 -33.05 23.98 -9.06
N ILE A 461 -33.55 23.88 -10.30
CA ILE A 461 -33.16 22.83 -11.25
C ILE A 461 -31.68 22.98 -11.67
N GLU A 462 -31.19 24.19 -12.04
CA GLU A 462 -29.77 24.39 -12.36
C GLU A 462 -28.86 24.05 -11.16
N ASP A 463 -29.24 24.42 -9.94
CA ASP A 463 -28.47 24.14 -8.73
C ASP A 463 -28.43 22.63 -8.40
N LYS A 464 -29.58 21.92 -8.42
CA LYS A 464 -29.65 20.45 -8.26
C LYS A 464 -28.76 19.72 -9.26
N LEU A 465 -28.85 20.09 -10.55
CA LEU A 465 -28.05 19.50 -11.61
C LEU A 465 -26.55 19.81 -11.45
N SER A 466 -26.22 21.02 -11.01
CA SER A 466 -24.85 21.46 -10.77
C SER A 466 -24.16 20.71 -9.63
N ASP A 467 -24.91 20.43 -8.56
CA ASP A 467 -24.41 19.68 -7.40
C ASP A 467 -24.25 18.19 -7.76
N ALA A 468 -25.21 17.60 -8.48
CA ALA A 468 -25.07 16.24 -9.02
C ALA A 468 -23.85 16.12 -9.96
N LEU A 469 -23.63 17.11 -10.85
CA LEU A 469 -22.48 17.14 -11.74
C LEU A 469 -21.16 17.29 -10.97
N HIS A 470 -21.12 18.16 -9.94
CA HIS A 470 -19.97 18.26 -9.05
C HIS A 470 -19.67 16.93 -8.38
N GLU A 471 -20.70 16.24 -7.86
CA GLU A 471 -20.51 14.95 -7.20
C GLU A 471 -19.94 13.89 -8.17
N ARG A 472 -20.48 13.78 -9.40
CA ARG A 472 -19.95 12.84 -10.41
C ARG A 472 -18.52 13.17 -10.84
N LEU A 473 -18.16 14.45 -10.98
CA LEU A 473 -16.77 14.86 -11.24
C LEU A 473 -15.86 14.46 -10.08
N THR A 474 -16.26 14.73 -8.83
CA THR A 474 -15.48 14.39 -7.64
C THR A 474 -15.32 12.88 -7.47
N GLN A 475 -16.39 12.09 -7.63
CA GLN A 475 -16.34 10.62 -7.60
C GLN A 475 -15.41 10.03 -8.68
N ARG A 476 -15.37 10.65 -9.87
CA ARG A 476 -14.56 10.18 -11.01
C ARG A 476 -13.10 10.62 -10.94
N PHE A 477 -12.80 11.81 -10.43
CA PHE A 477 -11.47 12.43 -10.54
C PHE A 477 -10.74 12.66 -9.21
N VAL A 478 -11.37 12.36 -8.07
CA VAL A 478 -10.77 12.47 -6.73
C VAL A 478 -10.91 11.15 -5.97
N ASP A 479 -9.79 10.54 -5.59
CA ASP A 479 -9.79 9.54 -4.52
C ASP A 479 -9.84 10.24 -3.16
N ARG A 480 -11.03 10.23 -2.55
CA ARG A 480 -11.31 10.82 -1.23
C ARG A 480 -10.43 10.25 -0.12
N ARG A 481 -9.90 9.02 -0.24
CA ARG A 481 -9.02 8.42 0.79
C ARG A 481 -7.61 9.01 0.70
N THR A 482 -7.03 8.98 -0.50
CA THR A 482 -5.68 9.52 -0.75
C THR A 482 -5.61 11.04 -0.54
N SER A 483 -6.64 11.80 -0.90
CA SER A 483 -6.70 13.25 -0.68
C SER A 483 -6.71 13.64 0.81
N VAL A 484 -7.55 12.99 1.63
CA VAL A 484 -7.62 13.27 3.08
C VAL A 484 -6.30 12.93 3.78
N LEU A 485 -5.68 11.79 3.43
CA LEU A 485 -4.35 11.41 3.93
C LEU A 485 -3.31 12.50 3.60
N MET A 486 -3.28 12.95 2.34
CA MET A 486 -2.34 13.96 1.84
C MET A 486 -2.56 15.37 2.40
N ARG A 487 -3.78 15.67 2.89
CA ARG A 487 -4.08 16.92 3.60
C ARG A 487 -3.53 16.89 5.02
N ARG A 488 -3.84 15.83 5.80
CA ARG A 488 -3.37 15.66 7.19
C ARG A 488 -1.85 15.57 7.29
N LEU A 489 -1.19 14.86 6.37
CA LEU A 489 0.28 14.81 6.25
C LEU A 489 0.94 16.19 6.10
N ARG A 490 0.23 17.19 5.57
CA ARG A 490 0.73 18.57 5.38
C ARG A 490 0.36 19.52 6.51
N GLU A 491 -0.71 19.25 7.23
CA GLU A 491 -1.14 20.04 8.39
C GLU A 491 -0.20 19.88 9.60
N ASN A 492 0.83 19.02 9.53
CA ASN A 492 1.72 18.64 10.63
C ASN A 492 0.97 18.15 11.89
N ALA A 493 -0.27 17.66 11.71
CA ALA A 493 -0.94 16.87 12.73
C ALA A 493 -0.06 15.67 13.06
N MET A 494 0.15 15.38 14.35
CA MET A 494 0.81 14.14 14.73
C MET A 494 -0.08 12.99 14.28
N LEU A 495 0.39 12.24 13.28
CA LEU A 495 -0.27 11.02 12.82
C LEU A 495 -0.28 10.03 13.99
N GLU A 496 -1.47 9.70 14.49
CA GLU A 496 -1.59 8.77 15.62
C GLU A 496 -1.40 7.34 15.11
N ALA A 497 -0.34 6.71 15.62
CA ALA A 497 0.04 5.35 15.31
C ALA A 497 -0.42 4.43 16.44
N GLU A 498 -1.41 3.58 16.15
CA GLU A 498 -1.95 2.61 17.09
C GLU A 498 -1.34 1.22 16.81
N ILE A 499 -0.89 0.54 17.85
CA ILE A 499 -0.43 -0.85 17.75
C ILE A 499 -1.45 -1.72 18.49
N THR A 500 -2.10 -2.59 17.74
CA THR A 500 -3.14 -3.49 18.26
C THR A 500 -2.52 -4.62 19.11
N SER A 501 -3.36 -5.31 19.88
CA SER A 501 -2.95 -6.50 20.65
C SER A 501 -2.53 -7.69 19.78
N SER A 502 -2.87 -7.71 18.49
CA SER A 502 -2.39 -8.69 17.49
C SER A 502 -1.05 -8.32 16.85
N GLY A 503 -0.43 -7.21 17.26
CA GLY A 503 0.80 -6.69 16.69
C GLY A 503 0.62 -5.85 15.42
N ASP A 504 -0.61 -5.71 14.90
CA ASP A 504 -0.86 -4.91 13.71
C ASP A 504 -0.63 -3.43 14.00
N VAL A 505 0.19 -2.79 13.17
CA VAL A 505 0.59 -1.39 13.27
C VAL A 505 -0.27 -0.58 12.32
N LEU A 506 -1.17 0.21 12.91
CA LEU A 506 -2.07 1.12 12.24
C LEU A 506 -1.51 2.54 12.37
N VAL A 507 -1.67 3.38 11.34
CA VAL A 507 -1.59 4.84 11.48
C VAL A 507 -2.88 5.42 10.91
N GLU A 508 -3.61 6.18 11.72
CA GLU A 508 -4.92 6.75 11.33
C GLU A 508 -5.90 5.67 10.79
N GLY A 509 -5.82 4.44 11.30
CA GLY A 509 -6.62 3.28 10.85
C GLY A 509 -6.12 2.54 9.60
N GLN A 510 -5.00 2.95 8.99
CA GLN A 510 -4.38 2.23 7.87
C GLN A 510 -3.31 1.24 8.38
N HIS A 511 -3.43 -0.04 8.00
CA HIS A 511 -2.43 -1.08 8.27
C HIS A 511 -1.16 -0.85 7.45
N ILE A 512 0.00 -0.88 8.11
CA ILE A 512 1.32 -0.64 7.49
C ILE A 512 2.24 -1.85 7.64
N GLY A 513 1.89 -2.79 8.50
CA GLY A 513 2.70 -3.96 8.84
C GLY A 513 2.34 -4.53 10.21
N ASN A 514 3.07 -5.56 10.63
CA ASN A 514 2.88 -6.24 11.91
C ASN A 514 4.20 -6.30 12.71
N LEU A 515 4.12 -6.02 14.01
CA LEU A 515 5.21 -6.09 14.98
C LEU A 515 5.24 -7.48 15.64
N LEU A 516 6.12 -8.34 15.15
CA LEU A 516 6.35 -9.70 15.64
C LEU A 516 7.53 -9.70 16.63
N GLY A 517 7.25 -9.82 17.92
CA GLY A 517 8.24 -9.73 18.99
C GLY A 517 8.88 -8.35 19.05
N PHE A 518 10.09 -8.26 18.50
CA PHE A 518 10.89 -7.02 18.35
C PHE A 518 11.24 -6.70 16.89
N ARG A 519 10.54 -7.30 15.92
CA ARG A 519 10.71 -7.07 14.49
C ARG A 519 9.45 -6.54 13.83
N PHE A 520 9.59 -5.46 13.09
CA PHE A 520 8.51 -4.89 12.30
C PHE A 520 8.55 -5.43 10.86
N ALA A 521 7.53 -6.19 10.49
CA ALA A 521 7.32 -6.68 9.13
C ALA A 521 6.38 -5.71 8.37
N PRO A 522 6.88 -4.84 7.47
CA PRO A 522 6.04 -3.93 6.70
C PRO A 522 5.21 -4.69 5.65
N ASP A 523 3.98 -4.22 5.41
CA ASP A 523 3.15 -4.71 4.32
C ASP A 523 3.60 -4.11 2.97
N ALA A 524 3.65 -4.96 1.93
CA ALA A 524 4.00 -4.58 0.58
C ALA A 524 2.96 -3.63 -0.07
N ALA A 525 1.70 -3.65 0.41
CA ALA A 525 0.68 -2.71 -0.05
C ALA A 525 0.98 -1.24 0.31
N ALA A 526 1.86 -0.98 1.28
CA ALA A 526 2.23 0.36 1.74
C ALA A 526 3.39 1.01 0.94
N GLU A 527 3.89 0.39 -0.13
CA GLU A 527 5.01 0.91 -0.95
C GLU A 527 4.63 2.03 -1.95
N GLY A 528 3.74 2.93 -1.53
CA GLY A 528 3.47 4.17 -2.26
C GLY A 528 4.62 5.19 -2.17
N PRO A 529 4.63 6.25 -3.00
CA PRO A 529 5.64 7.31 -2.93
C PRO A 529 5.71 8.00 -1.56
N ASP A 530 4.59 8.01 -0.82
CA ASP A 530 4.47 8.58 0.53
C ASP A 530 4.82 7.59 1.66
N GLY A 531 5.11 6.33 1.33
CA GLY A 531 5.40 5.25 2.28
C GLY A 531 6.63 5.53 3.17
N LYS A 532 7.57 6.39 2.74
CA LYS A 532 8.68 6.84 3.60
C LYS A 532 8.19 7.71 4.77
N THR A 533 7.23 8.59 4.53
CA THR A 533 6.71 9.52 5.54
C THR A 533 5.84 8.77 6.55
N VAL A 534 5.02 7.84 6.06
CA VAL A 534 4.19 6.95 6.89
C VAL A 534 5.07 6.02 7.77
N ARG A 535 6.14 5.43 7.21
CA ARG A 535 7.13 4.65 8.00
C ARG A 535 7.80 5.52 9.09
N ALA A 536 8.14 6.78 8.79
CA ALA A 536 8.76 7.67 9.77
C ALA A 536 7.82 8.02 10.95
N ALA A 537 6.51 8.12 10.70
CA ALA A 537 5.51 8.25 11.77
C ALA A 537 5.42 6.98 12.62
N ALA A 538 5.30 5.81 11.99
CA ALA A 538 5.24 4.52 12.68
C ALA A 538 6.51 4.26 13.53
N GLN A 539 7.70 4.63 13.07
CA GLN A 539 8.98 4.46 13.80
C GLN A 539 8.98 5.05 15.22
N LYS A 540 8.30 6.17 15.45
CA LYS A 540 8.27 6.82 16.78
C LYS A 540 7.43 6.01 17.78
N ALA A 541 6.28 5.49 17.33
CA ALA A 541 5.43 4.64 18.16
C ALA A 541 6.04 3.25 18.38
N LEU A 542 6.62 2.67 17.31
CA LEU A 542 7.36 1.39 17.38
C LEU A 542 8.46 1.42 18.45
N THR A 543 9.25 2.50 18.53
CA THR A 543 10.29 2.63 19.56
C THR A 543 9.71 2.52 20.98
N THR A 544 8.61 3.23 21.26
CA THR A 544 7.98 3.26 22.59
C THR A 544 7.38 1.90 22.98
N GLU A 545 6.73 1.22 22.03
CA GLU A 545 6.15 -0.11 22.29
C GLU A 545 7.23 -1.22 22.37
N ILE A 546 8.33 -1.11 21.62
CA ILE A 546 9.47 -2.04 21.73
C ILE A 546 10.13 -1.94 23.11
N GLU A 547 10.29 -0.73 23.67
CA GLU A 547 10.77 -0.55 25.05
C GLU A 547 9.79 -1.13 26.09
N SER A 548 8.49 -0.90 25.91
CA SER A 548 7.40 -1.47 26.72
C SER A 548 7.41 -3.01 26.71
N ARG A 549 7.59 -3.63 25.54
CA ARG A 549 7.73 -5.09 25.38
C ARG A 549 9.03 -5.62 26.02
N ALA A 550 10.14 -4.89 25.90
CA ALA A 550 11.43 -5.29 26.47
C ALA A 550 11.39 -5.33 28.01
N ASP A 551 10.76 -4.35 28.66
CA ASP A 551 10.58 -4.34 30.12
C ASP A 551 9.64 -5.47 30.60
N LYS A 552 8.53 -5.70 29.88
CA LYS A 552 7.61 -6.82 30.16
C LYS A 552 8.32 -8.18 30.04
N LEU A 553 9.10 -8.39 28.99
CA LEU A 553 9.87 -9.63 28.79
C LEU A 553 10.92 -9.81 29.89
N GLY A 554 11.69 -8.76 30.21
CA GLY A 554 12.68 -8.79 31.29
C GLY A 554 12.13 -9.22 32.65
N LYS A 555 10.84 -8.93 32.91
CA LYS A 555 10.11 -9.29 34.14
C LYS A 555 9.29 -10.59 34.04
N SER A 556 9.26 -11.25 32.89
CA SER A 556 8.41 -12.44 32.66
C SER A 556 8.95 -13.69 33.37
N GLU A 557 8.05 -14.58 33.79
CA GLU A 557 8.38 -15.85 34.46
C GLU A 557 8.88 -16.92 33.46
N ASN A 558 9.45 -18.02 33.96
CA ASN A 558 10.01 -19.07 33.09
C ASN A 558 8.96 -19.82 32.24
N SER A 559 7.68 -19.77 32.63
CA SER A 559 6.53 -20.35 31.92
C SER A 559 6.11 -19.57 30.68
N ASP A 560 6.45 -18.28 30.59
CA ASP A 560 6.07 -17.41 29.47
C ASP A 560 6.91 -17.66 28.20
N PHE A 561 7.93 -18.52 28.30
CA PHE A 561 8.89 -18.81 27.25
C PHE A 561 8.84 -20.28 26.81
N VAL A 562 8.92 -20.51 25.49
CA VAL A 562 8.93 -21.85 24.89
C VAL A 562 10.03 -21.92 23.82
N LEU A 563 10.79 -23.03 23.79
CA LEU A 563 11.76 -23.34 22.75
C LEU A 563 11.11 -24.25 21.71
N THR A 564 11.11 -23.84 20.44
CA THR A 564 10.58 -24.67 19.34
C THR A 564 11.60 -25.71 18.84
N SER A 565 11.13 -26.67 18.03
CA SER A 565 11.99 -27.63 17.30
C SER A 565 13.05 -26.95 16.41
N GLU A 566 12.75 -25.76 15.88
CA GLU A 566 13.62 -24.91 15.05
C GLU A 566 14.61 -24.07 15.89
N ALA A 567 14.71 -24.37 17.19
CA ALA A 567 15.50 -23.66 18.19
C ALA A 567 15.16 -22.16 18.32
N VAL A 568 13.93 -21.76 17.98
CA VAL A 568 13.41 -20.40 18.17
C VAL A 568 12.81 -20.28 19.56
N ILE A 569 13.19 -19.25 20.30
CA ILE A 569 12.60 -18.91 21.59
C ILE A 569 11.41 -17.99 21.35
N ARG A 570 10.23 -18.43 21.77
CA ARG A 570 8.98 -17.67 21.74
C ARG A 570 8.63 -17.17 23.14
N TRP A 571 8.21 -15.91 23.23
CA TRP A 571 7.63 -15.30 24.44
C TRP A 571 6.15 -15.06 24.17
N ARG A 572 5.27 -15.67 24.97
CA ARG A 572 3.80 -15.56 24.82
C ARG A 572 3.27 -15.85 23.39
N GLY A 573 3.99 -16.71 22.66
CA GLY A 573 3.67 -17.11 21.27
C GLY A 573 4.49 -16.39 20.20
N GLU A 574 5.00 -15.18 20.46
CA GLU A 574 5.77 -14.37 19.51
C GLU A 574 7.27 -14.75 19.50
N PRO A 575 7.95 -14.82 18.34
CA PRO A 575 9.37 -15.16 18.26
C PRO A 575 10.26 -13.97 18.68
N VAL A 576 11.13 -14.17 19.66
CA VAL A 576 11.98 -13.09 20.23
C VAL A 576 13.49 -13.36 20.14
N ALA A 577 13.90 -14.62 20.04
CA ALA A 577 15.30 -15.01 19.88
C ALA A 577 15.44 -16.38 19.19
N LYS A 578 16.67 -16.74 18.80
CA LYS A 578 17.03 -18.08 18.31
C LYS A 578 18.30 -18.57 19.02
N LEU A 579 18.35 -19.86 19.38
CA LEU A 579 19.57 -20.48 19.85
C LEU A 579 20.51 -20.77 18.68
N VAL A 580 21.80 -20.51 18.90
CA VAL A 580 22.89 -20.85 17.96
C VAL A 580 24.00 -21.59 18.71
N SER A 581 24.88 -22.29 17.97
CA SER A 581 26.02 -22.98 18.57
C SER A 581 26.90 -22.02 19.37
N GLY A 582 27.22 -22.40 20.60
CA GLY A 582 28.31 -21.80 21.38
C GLY A 582 29.59 -22.63 21.33
N GLU A 583 30.48 -22.38 22.28
CA GLU A 583 31.79 -23.03 22.38
C GLU A 583 31.68 -24.54 22.65
N GLU A 584 30.73 -24.96 23.50
CA GLU A 584 30.40 -26.36 23.76
C GLU A 584 28.93 -26.68 23.45
N VAL A 585 28.57 -27.97 23.40
CA VAL A 585 27.18 -28.41 23.16
C VAL A 585 26.23 -27.92 24.27
N LEU A 586 26.68 -27.93 25.53
CA LEU A 586 25.87 -27.54 26.69
C LEU A 586 25.89 -26.03 26.98
N THR A 587 26.55 -25.22 26.15
CA THR A 587 26.62 -23.76 26.31
C THR A 587 26.22 -23.04 25.01
N PRO A 588 24.96 -23.19 24.54
CA PRO A 588 24.47 -22.46 23.37
C PRO A 588 24.41 -20.96 23.62
N VAL A 589 24.37 -20.16 22.55
CA VAL A 589 24.27 -18.70 22.61
C VAL A 589 22.87 -18.26 22.17
N VAL A 590 22.27 -17.30 22.87
CA VAL A 590 21.01 -16.68 22.47
C VAL A 590 21.27 -15.52 21.50
N LEU A 591 20.71 -15.61 20.30
CA LEU A 591 20.72 -14.55 19.30
C LEU A 591 19.34 -13.87 19.25
N LEU A 592 19.26 -12.59 19.66
CA LEU A 592 18.01 -11.82 19.62
C LEU A 592 17.48 -11.62 18.19
N LEU A 593 16.17 -11.82 18.02
CA LEU A 593 15.43 -11.51 16.81
C LEU A 593 14.77 -10.14 16.98
N ALA A 594 15.56 -9.08 16.76
CA ALA A 594 15.12 -7.69 16.89
C ALA A 594 15.68 -6.81 15.78
N ASP A 595 14.99 -5.72 15.47
CA ASP A 595 15.43 -4.70 14.52
C ASP A 595 16.35 -3.65 15.18
N GLU A 596 16.82 -2.67 14.39
CA GLU A 596 17.71 -1.57 14.82
C GLU A 596 17.13 -0.70 15.95
N HIS A 597 15.84 -0.83 16.26
CA HIS A 597 15.14 -0.07 17.30
C HIS A 597 15.40 -0.61 18.73
N LEU A 598 15.70 -1.90 18.90
CA LEU A 598 16.00 -2.47 20.24
C LEU A 598 17.49 -2.29 20.58
N THR A 599 17.81 -1.21 21.30
CA THR A 599 19.18 -0.80 21.62
C THR A 599 19.41 -0.54 23.12
N GLY A 600 20.68 -0.45 23.51
CA GLY A 600 21.09 -0.04 24.85
C GLY A 600 20.54 -0.93 25.98
N PRO A 601 20.24 -0.35 27.16
CA PRO A 601 19.85 -1.12 28.36
C PRO A 601 18.63 -2.03 28.18
N ALA A 602 17.68 -1.65 27.31
CA ALA A 602 16.50 -2.48 27.01
C ALA A 602 16.90 -3.79 26.31
N ARG A 603 17.84 -3.73 25.36
CA ARG A 603 18.40 -4.90 24.69
C ARG A 603 19.16 -5.79 25.66
N ASP A 604 20.01 -5.20 26.50
CA ASP A 604 20.85 -5.94 27.45
C ASP A 604 20.00 -6.67 28.51
N ASN A 605 18.89 -6.07 28.96
CA ASN A 605 17.92 -6.69 29.86
C ASN A 605 17.24 -7.92 29.21
N VAL A 606 16.74 -7.77 27.98
CA VAL A 606 16.13 -8.88 27.22
C VAL A 606 17.14 -10.02 26.99
N GLN A 607 18.37 -9.70 26.59
CA GLN A 607 19.46 -10.67 26.42
C GLN A 607 19.71 -11.44 27.72
N ALA A 608 19.98 -10.74 28.83
CA ALA A 608 20.27 -11.36 30.12
C ALA A 608 19.12 -12.23 30.64
N ARG A 609 17.86 -11.81 30.43
CA ARG A 609 16.69 -12.58 30.84
C ARG A 609 16.54 -13.89 30.07
N LEU A 610 16.80 -13.88 28.77
CA LEU A 610 16.74 -15.06 27.91
C LEU A 610 17.93 -16.00 28.15
N ASP A 611 19.15 -15.48 28.32
CA ASP A 611 20.32 -16.27 28.70
C ASP A 611 20.09 -17.00 30.04
N LEU A 612 19.50 -16.31 31.03
CA LEU A 612 19.09 -16.91 32.30
C LEU A 612 18.04 -18.01 32.11
N TRP A 613 17.05 -17.82 31.25
CA TRP A 613 16.03 -18.83 30.97
C TRP A 613 16.61 -20.08 30.29
N VAL A 614 17.45 -19.90 29.26
CA VAL A 614 18.12 -21.00 28.55
C VAL A 614 19.02 -21.79 29.48
N LYS A 615 19.78 -21.10 30.33
CA LYS A 615 20.57 -21.74 31.37
C LYS A 615 19.68 -22.55 32.33
N ALA A 616 18.57 -21.98 32.80
CA ALA A 616 17.63 -22.69 33.67
C ALA A 616 17.01 -23.94 33.01
N GLN A 617 16.73 -23.91 31.69
CA GLN A 617 16.27 -25.09 30.96
C GLN A 617 17.33 -26.20 30.91
N ILE A 618 18.59 -25.85 30.63
CA ILE A 618 19.71 -26.80 30.61
C ILE A 618 19.99 -27.36 32.01
N ASP A 619 20.08 -26.49 33.02
CA ASP A 619 20.32 -26.86 34.42
C ASP A 619 19.16 -27.70 35.02
N THR A 620 17.96 -27.65 34.44
CA THR A 620 16.80 -28.46 34.87
C THR A 620 16.69 -29.77 34.11
N LEU A 621 16.66 -29.74 32.77
CA LEU A 621 16.43 -30.92 31.93
C LEU A 621 17.70 -31.78 31.78
N LEU A 622 18.87 -31.16 31.73
CA LEU A 622 20.16 -31.82 31.52
C LEU A 622 21.01 -31.85 32.80
N LYS A 623 20.40 -31.62 33.97
CA LYS A 623 21.06 -31.60 35.28
C LYS A 623 22.13 -32.70 35.47
N PRO A 624 21.89 -33.98 35.13
CA PRO A 624 22.91 -35.01 35.30
C PRO A 624 24.20 -34.76 34.49
N LEU A 625 24.11 -34.16 33.29
CA LEU A 625 25.30 -33.80 32.51
C LEU A 625 26.01 -32.58 33.10
N VAL A 626 25.27 -31.61 33.63
CA VAL A 626 25.83 -30.43 34.30
C VAL A 626 26.59 -30.86 35.56
N ASP A 627 25.98 -31.70 36.39
CA ASP A 627 26.58 -32.24 37.61
C ASP A 627 27.80 -33.13 37.31
N LEU A 628 27.73 -34.01 36.28
CA LEU A 628 28.87 -34.80 35.81
C LEU A 628 29.99 -33.93 35.22
N LYS A 629 29.67 -32.84 34.52
CA LYS A 629 30.66 -31.90 33.99
C LYS A 629 31.35 -31.14 35.13
N ALA A 630 30.62 -30.67 36.14
CA ALA A 630 31.19 -30.07 37.34
C ALA A 630 32.12 -31.07 38.06
N GLY A 631 31.67 -32.33 38.21
CA GLY A 631 32.49 -33.45 38.67
C GLY A 631 32.78 -33.44 40.17
N GLU A 632 31.91 -32.84 40.97
CA GLU A 632 32.02 -32.82 42.42
C GLU A 632 32.09 -34.25 42.98
N GLY A 633 33.13 -34.54 43.77
CA GLY A 633 33.39 -35.87 44.34
C GLY A 633 33.84 -36.94 43.34
N LEU A 634 34.30 -36.56 42.13
CA LEU A 634 34.85 -37.49 41.13
C LEU A 634 36.35 -37.24 40.91
N GLU A 635 37.17 -38.25 41.20
CA GLU A 635 38.63 -38.21 41.05
C GLU A 635 39.14 -39.32 40.11
N GLY A 636 40.37 -39.15 39.60
CA GLY A 636 41.08 -40.16 38.82
C GLY A 636 40.28 -40.74 37.63
N LEU A 637 40.24 -42.08 37.54
CA LEU A 637 39.54 -42.80 36.48
C LEU A 637 38.02 -42.51 36.44
N ALA A 638 37.40 -42.24 37.60
CA ALA A 638 35.98 -41.90 37.64
C ALA A 638 35.71 -40.56 36.93
N ARG A 639 36.58 -39.56 37.14
CA ARG A 639 36.49 -38.26 36.46
C ARG A 639 36.67 -38.39 34.94
N GLY A 640 37.59 -39.24 34.49
CA GLY A 640 37.81 -39.52 33.06
C GLY A 640 36.61 -40.19 32.38
N ILE A 641 35.99 -41.17 33.03
CA ILE A 641 34.77 -41.82 32.52
C ILE A 641 33.58 -40.86 32.52
N ALA A 642 33.42 -40.03 33.56
CA ALA A 642 32.39 -39.00 33.59
C ALA A 642 32.55 -37.98 32.45
N PHE A 643 33.78 -37.55 32.15
CA PHE A 643 34.07 -36.67 31.02
C PHE A 643 33.66 -37.30 29.69
N ARG A 644 34.02 -38.57 29.44
CA ARG A 644 33.60 -39.32 28.24
C ARG A 644 32.08 -39.51 28.13
N ILE A 645 31.39 -39.68 29.25
CA ILE A 645 29.92 -39.73 29.27
C ILE A 645 29.33 -38.37 28.91
N VAL A 646 29.92 -37.25 29.36
CA VAL A 646 29.50 -35.89 28.97
C VAL A 646 29.76 -35.63 27.48
N GLU A 647 30.92 -36.03 26.93
CA GLU A 647 31.20 -35.96 25.48
C GLU A 647 30.20 -36.81 24.67
N GLY A 648 29.86 -37.99 25.16
CA GLY A 648 28.83 -38.87 24.59
C GLY A 648 27.39 -38.46 24.88
N LEU A 649 27.15 -37.24 25.36
CA LEU A 649 25.83 -36.69 25.73
C LEU A 649 24.98 -37.61 26.61
N GLY A 650 25.65 -38.34 27.51
CA GLY A 650 25.04 -39.26 28.46
C GLY A 650 25.12 -40.74 28.09
N ILE A 651 25.74 -41.10 26.96
CA ILE A 651 25.81 -42.48 26.44
C ILE A 651 27.24 -42.82 25.98
N LEU A 652 27.88 -43.75 26.69
CA LEU A 652 29.21 -44.30 26.40
C LEU A 652 29.08 -45.79 26.10
N GLU A 653 29.60 -46.28 24.98
CA GLU A 653 29.56 -47.73 24.75
C GLU A 653 30.58 -48.43 25.65
N ARG A 654 30.18 -49.54 26.29
CA ARG A 654 31.05 -50.26 27.24
C ARG A 654 32.32 -50.80 26.57
N GLN A 655 32.29 -51.06 25.27
CA GLN A 655 33.44 -51.51 24.49
C GLN A 655 34.49 -50.39 24.30
N GLU A 656 34.07 -49.13 24.17
CA GLU A 656 34.96 -47.97 23.97
C GLU A 656 35.85 -47.70 25.19
N ALA A 657 35.38 -48.03 26.39
CA ALA A 657 36.07 -47.82 27.67
C ALA A 657 36.26 -49.12 28.49
N ALA A 658 36.36 -50.28 27.83
CA ALA A 658 36.31 -51.59 28.48
C ALA A 658 37.41 -51.80 29.55
N ASP A 659 38.64 -51.38 29.28
CA ASP A 659 39.77 -51.50 30.20
C ASP A 659 39.65 -50.55 31.40
N GLU A 660 39.17 -49.32 31.18
CA GLU A 660 38.93 -48.31 32.23
C GLU A 660 37.80 -48.76 33.17
N ILE A 661 36.68 -49.23 32.61
CA ILE A 661 35.53 -49.76 33.37
C ILE A 661 35.92 -51.00 34.19
N ARG A 662 36.87 -51.81 33.69
CA ARG A 662 37.43 -52.96 34.41
C ARG A 662 38.32 -52.55 35.59
N GLN A 663 39.03 -51.43 35.48
CA GLN A 663 39.91 -50.89 36.52
C GLN A 663 39.16 -50.10 37.61
N LEU A 664 37.93 -49.63 37.34
CA LEU A 664 37.08 -49.02 38.37
C LEU A 664 36.84 -49.96 39.56
N ASP A 665 37.23 -49.52 40.75
CA ASP A 665 36.86 -50.14 42.02
C ASP A 665 35.38 -49.89 42.39
N GLN A 666 34.96 -50.37 43.56
CA GLN A 666 33.57 -50.26 44.00
C GLN A 666 33.18 -48.85 44.44
N ASP A 667 34.11 -48.06 44.98
CA ASP A 667 33.85 -46.70 45.48
C ASP A 667 33.75 -45.70 44.33
N MET A 668 34.63 -45.82 43.32
CA MET A 668 34.53 -45.09 42.05
C MET A 668 33.24 -45.44 41.29
N ARG A 669 32.78 -46.69 41.35
CA ARG A 669 31.46 -47.06 40.79
C ARG A 669 30.30 -46.52 41.63
N ALA A 670 30.46 -46.41 42.94
CA ALA A 670 29.45 -45.83 43.81
C ALA A 670 29.32 -44.31 43.58
N SER A 671 30.43 -43.57 43.41
CA SER A 671 30.40 -42.13 43.11
C SER A 671 29.76 -41.86 41.74
N LEU A 672 30.11 -42.63 40.70
CA LEU A 672 29.45 -42.50 39.38
C LEU A 672 27.95 -42.83 39.42
N ARG A 673 27.52 -43.82 40.24
CA ARG A 673 26.09 -44.11 40.44
C ARG A 673 25.34 -42.98 41.16
N LYS A 674 25.98 -42.27 42.10
CA LYS A 674 25.38 -41.08 42.76
C LYS A 674 25.05 -39.98 41.76
N HIS A 675 25.86 -39.84 40.70
CA HIS A 675 25.61 -38.96 39.55
C HIS A 675 24.65 -39.55 38.49
N GLY A 676 23.88 -40.59 38.85
CA GLY A 676 22.81 -41.13 37.99
C GLY A 676 23.27 -42.09 36.87
N ILE A 677 24.55 -42.50 36.84
CA ILE A 677 25.07 -43.40 35.80
C ILE A 677 24.64 -44.86 36.08
N ARG A 678 24.07 -45.51 35.06
CA ARG A 678 23.80 -46.95 35.01
C ARG A 678 24.87 -47.68 34.20
N PHE A 679 25.48 -48.69 34.80
CA PHE A 679 26.44 -49.59 34.14
C PHE A 679 25.71 -50.78 33.53
N GLY A 680 25.38 -50.70 32.24
CA GLY A 680 24.83 -51.80 31.46
C GLY A 680 25.88 -52.83 31.02
N ALA A 681 25.43 -53.93 30.45
CA ALA A 681 26.22 -54.94 29.76
C ALA A 681 26.86 -54.41 28.46
N TYR A 682 26.14 -53.59 27.68
CA TYR A 682 26.63 -53.07 26.39
C TYR A 682 26.97 -51.58 26.46
N THR A 683 26.28 -50.82 27.31
CA THR A 683 26.35 -49.36 27.35
C THR A 683 26.38 -48.84 28.80
N VAL A 684 27.20 -47.83 29.05
CA VAL A 684 27.18 -47.04 30.29
C VAL A 684 26.47 -45.73 29.98
N PHE A 685 25.35 -45.47 30.66
CA PHE A 685 24.46 -44.36 30.29
C PHE A 685 23.74 -43.73 31.49
N VAL A 686 23.17 -42.55 31.29
CA VAL A 686 22.35 -41.85 32.28
C VAL A 686 20.85 -42.00 31.93
N PRO A 687 20.06 -42.83 32.65
CA PRO A 687 18.67 -43.12 32.27
C PRO A 687 17.74 -41.91 32.24
N ALA A 688 18.02 -40.88 33.03
CA ALA A 688 17.20 -39.67 33.09
C ALA A 688 17.19 -38.88 31.77
N LEU A 689 18.26 -38.97 30.96
CA LEU A 689 18.40 -38.27 29.69
C LEU A 689 17.66 -38.96 28.53
N LEU A 690 17.25 -40.22 28.71
CA LEU A 690 16.41 -40.96 27.77
C LEU A 690 14.93 -40.56 27.85
N LYS A 691 14.55 -39.65 28.75
CA LYS A 691 13.20 -39.08 28.82
C LYS A 691 12.97 -38.13 27.63
N PRO A 692 11.71 -37.95 27.17
CA PRO A 692 11.40 -37.18 25.96
C PRO A 692 12.00 -35.76 25.94
N ALA A 693 11.75 -34.94 26.97
CA ALA A 693 12.19 -33.55 26.99
C ALA A 693 13.74 -33.38 27.05
N PRO A 694 14.49 -34.08 27.93
CA PRO A 694 15.95 -34.09 27.88
C PRO A 694 16.51 -34.59 26.53
N SER A 695 15.95 -35.67 25.98
CA SER A 695 16.40 -36.24 24.71
C SER A 695 16.19 -35.28 23.53
N GLN A 696 15.03 -34.61 23.47
CA GLN A 696 14.72 -33.59 22.47
C GLN A 696 15.66 -32.38 22.55
N LEU A 697 15.96 -31.89 23.76
CA LEU A 697 16.90 -30.79 23.95
C LEU A 697 18.33 -31.20 23.56
N LEU A 698 18.77 -32.41 23.90
CA LEU A 698 20.08 -32.93 23.48
C LEU A 698 20.21 -33.04 21.96
N ALA A 699 19.18 -33.53 21.27
CA ALA A 699 19.17 -33.58 19.81
C ALA A 699 19.32 -32.18 19.18
N GLN A 700 18.57 -31.18 19.68
CA GLN A 700 18.67 -29.80 19.22
C GLN A 700 20.06 -29.20 19.46
N LEU A 701 20.62 -29.34 20.67
CA LEU A 701 21.95 -28.83 21.00
C LEU A 701 23.06 -29.51 20.20
N TRP A 702 22.94 -30.83 19.98
CA TRP A 702 23.88 -31.59 19.16
C TRP A 702 23.85 -31.13 17.69
N ALA A 703 22.65 -30.99 17.11
CA ALA A 703 22.46 -30.55 15.73
C ALA A 703 22.97 -29.13 15.49
N LEU A 704 22.68 -28.21 16.43
CA LEU A 704 23.25 -26.85 16.42
C LEU A 704 24.79 -26.87 16.35
N LYS A 705 25.45 -27.82 17.03
CA LYS A 705 26.92 -27.92 17.06
C LYS A 705 27.54 -28.61 15.84
N HIS A 706 26.83 -29.55 15.22
CA HIS A 706 27.38 -30.44 14.18
C HIS A 706 26.88 -30.14 12.75
N GLY A 707 25.90 -29.25 12.56
CA GLY A 707 25.42 -28.91 11.23
C GLY A 707 24.26 -27.91 11.23
N SER A 708 23.07 -28.38 10.83
CA SER A 708 21.83 -27.59 10.82
C SER A 708 20.75 -28.31 11.63
N LEU A 709 19.70 -27.58 11.98
CA LEU A 709 18.46 -28.16 12.52
C LEU A 709 17.64 -28.87 11.43
N ASP A 710 17.92 -28.58 10.16
CA ASP A 710 17.25 -29.16 8.97
C ASP A 710 17.81 -30.55 8.56
N MET A 711 18.58 -31.21 9.43
CA MET A 711 19.18 -32.51 9.14
C MET A 711 18.11 -33.62 9.17
N ASN A 712 18.20 -34.58 8.23
CA ASN A 712 17.28 -35.73 8.16
C ASN A 712 17.16 -36.41 9.54
N GLY A 713 15.93 -36.70 9.96
CA GLY A 713 15.63 -37.32 11.25
C GLY A 713 15.47 -36.37 12.44
N MET A 714 15.83 -35.08 12.34
CA MET A 714 15.77 -34.14 13.49
C MET A 714 14.35 -33.89 14.03
N ALA A 715 13.34 -33.87 13.17
CA ALA A 715 11.95 -33.77 13.61
C ALA A 715 11.39 -35.12 14.09
N GLU A 716 11.72 -36.20 13.37
CA GLU A 716 11.08 -37.51 13.53
C GLU A 716 11.66 -38.34 14.68
N LEU A 717 12.99 -38.42 14.82
CA LEU A 717 13.62 -39.29 15.81
C LEU A 717 13.29 -38.93 17.27
N PRO A 718 13.28 -37.64 17.69
CA PRO A 718 12.85 -37.28 19.05
C PRO A 718 11.37 -37.61 19.31
N GLN A 719 10.50 -37.46 18.30
CA GLN A 719 9.08 -37.82 18.42
C GLN A 719 8.89 -39.35 18.50
N LEU A 720 9.62 -40.11 17.70
CA LEU A 720 9.63 -41.57 17.75
C LEU A 720 10.17 -42.09 19.08
N SER A 721 11.21 -41.45 19.65
CA SER A 721 11.70 -41.71 21.00
C SER A 721 10.62 -41.45 22.06
N ALA A 722 9.92 -40.31 21.95
CA ALA A 722 8.83 -39.91 22.84
C ALA A 722 7.60 -40.86 22.77
N SER A 723 7.34 -41.47 21.61
CA SER A 723 6.22 -42.40 21.39
C SER A 723 6.32 -43.73 22.16
N GLY A 724 7.41 -43.96 22.91
CA GLY A 724 7.60 -45.17 23.72
C GLY A 724 8.05 -46.41 22.94
N ARG A 725 8.21 -46.31 21.61
CA ARG A 725 8.70 -47.41 20.76
C ARG A 725 10.05 -47.94 21.25
N THR A 726 10.13 -49.26 21.44
CA THR A 726 11.33 -49.96 21.95
C THR A 726 12.42 -50.13 20.89
N SER A 727 12.02 -50.31 19.63
CA SER A 727 12.90 -50.20 18.46
C SER A 727 12.17 -49.62 17.24
N ILE A 728 12.95 -49.10 16.29
CA ILE A 728 12.51 -48.47 15.04
C ILE A 728 13.36 -48.99 13.87
N PRO A 729 12.87 -48.99 12.61
CA PRO A 729 13.72 -49.27 11.46
C PRO A 729 14.82 -48.20 11.32
N VAL A 730 15.97 -48.58 10.77
CA VAL A 730 17.07 -47.67 10.48
C VAL A 730 16.89 -47.08 9.09
N ASP A 731 16.71 -45.76 9.03
CA ASP A 731 16.91 -44.98 7.81
C ASP A 731 18.41 -44.70 7.65
N GLU A 732 18.99 -45.12 6.51
CA GLU A 732 20.40 -44.94 6.18
C GLU A 732 20.77 -43.48 5.83
N THR A 733 19.78 -42.63 5.55
CA THR A 733 19.98 -41.19 5.30
C THR A 733 20.17 -40.37 6.58
N ILE A 734 19.86 -40.95 7.75
CA ILE A 734 20.02 -40.30 9.06
C ILE A 734 21.37 -40.70 9.68
N ASP A 735 22.09 -39.71 10.24
CA ASP A 735 23.37 -39.95 10.90
C ASP A 735 23.20 -40.89 12.12
N LYS A 736 24.02 -41.95 12.17
CA LYS A 736 24.09 -42.91 13.29
C LYS A 736 24.39 -42.23 14.62
N ALA A 737 25.09 -41.09 14.61
CA ALA A 737 25.31 -40.27 15.80
C ALA A 737 24.00 -39.70 16.37
N LEU A 738 23.05 -39.26 15.53
CA LEU A 738 21.78 -38.70 15.99
C LEU A 738 20.93 -39.76 16.71
N TYR A 739 20.89 -41.01 16.21
CA TYR A 739 20.26 -42.13 16.93
C TYR A 739 20.87 -42.32 18.33
N LYS A 740 22.21 -42.25 18.47
CA LYS A 740 22.90 -42.33 19.78
C LYS A 740 22.42 -41.21 20.70
N VAL A 741 22.35 -39.97 20.23
CA VAL A 741 21.90 -38.80 21.02
C VAL A 741 20.45 -38.92 21.48
N VAL A 742 19.54 -39.45 20.64
CA VAL A 742 18.13 -39.67 21.05
C VAL A 742 17.89 -40.94 21.88
N GLY A 743 18.95 -41.68 22.25
CA GLY A 743 18.85 -42.83 23.15
C GLY A 743 18.77 -44.20 22.49
N PHE A 744 19.06 -44.31 21.19
CA PHE A 744 19.01 -45.55 20.41
C PHE A 744 20.40 -46.00 19.97
N ARG A 745 20.58 -47.32 19.86
CA ARG A 745 21.76 -47.95 19.25
C ARG A 745 21.36 -48.61 17.94
N VAL A 746 22.09 -48.33 16.87
CA VAL A 746 21.91 -48.96 15.55
C VAL A 746 22.42 -50.40 15.60
N CYS A 747 21.53 -51.37 15.37
CA CYS A 747 21.72 -52.80 15.56
C CYS A 747 21.27 -53.56 14.30
N GLY A 748 22.02 -53.41 13.21
CA GLY A 748 21.62 -53.91 11.89
C GLY A 748 20.50 -53.05 11.29
N PRO A 749 19.39 -53.64 10.78
CA PRO A 749 18.27 -52.90 10.20
C PRO A 749 17.37 -52.20 11.24
N ARG A 750 17.60 -52.42 12.54
CA ARG A 750 16.82 -51.84 13.64
C ARG A 750 17.69 -50.95 14.52
N ALA A 751 17.18 -49.78 14.88
CA ALA A 751 17.71 -48.99 16.00
C ALA A 751 16.90 -49.34 17.26
N VAL A 752 17.57 -49.77 18.33
CA VAL A 752 16.93 -50.23 19.58
C VAL A 752 17.30 -49.29 20.72
N ARG A 753 16.34 -48.95 21.58
CA ARG A 753 16.59 -48.12 22.76
C ARG A 753 17.64 -48.73 23.67
N VAL A 754 18.58 -47.91 24.16
CA VAL A 754 19.66 -48.34 25.04
C VAL A 754 19.13 -49.05 26.29
N ASP A 755 18.09 -48.51 26.94
CA ASP A 755 17.53 -49.13 28.15
C ASP A 755 16.79 -50.45 27.90
N ILE A 756 16.36 -50.72 26.66
CA ILE A 756 15.74 -51.98 26.26
C ILE A 756 16.79 -53.04 25.94
N LEU A 757 17.90 -52.66 25.29
CA LEU A 757 19.05 -53.55 25.08
C LEU A 757 19.62 -54.07 26.41
N GLU A 758 19.65 -53.23 27.44
CA GLU A 758 20.12 -53.65 28.77
C GLU A 758 19.13 -54.58 29.49
N ARG A 759 17.81 -54.39 29.31
CA ARG A 759 16.81 -55.36 29.79
C ARG A 759 16.92 -56.70 29.06
N LEU A 760 17.19 -56.69 27.75
CA LEU A 760 17.46 -57.91 26.99
C LEU A 760 18.72 -58.61 27.50
N ALA A 761 19.78 -57.87 27.82
CA ALA A 761 20.99 -58.43 28.44
C ALA A 761 20.70 -59.08 29.80
N ASP A 762 19.85 -58.46 30.61
CA ASP A 762 19.45 -58.98 31.92
C ASP A 762 18.54 -60.22 31.81
N LEU A 763 17.76 -60.38 30.72
CA LEU A 763 17.06 -61.65 30.39
C LEU A 763 18.00 -62.75 29.89
N ILE A 764 18.97 -62.41 29.04
CA ILE A 764 19.89 -63.39 28.43
C ILE A 764 20.95 -63.88 29.43
N ARG A 765 21.44 -63.01 30.34
CA ARG A 765 22.56 -63.34 31.24
C ARG A 765 22.31 -64.55 32.14
N PRO A 766 21.15 -64.72 32.81
CA PRO A 766 20.83 -65.92 33.59
C PRO A 766 20.83 -67.20 32.74
N LEU A 767 20.29 -67.15 31.51
CA LEU A 767 20.20 -68.31 30.62
C LEU A 767 21.58 -68.80 30.17
N ILE A 768 22.50 -67.88 29.88
CA ILE A 768 23.89 -68.22 29.52
C ILE A 768 24.70 -68.68 30.75
N ALA A 769 24.42 -68.09 31.92
CA ALA A 769 25.08 -68.46 33.18
C ALA A 769 24.57 -69.79 33.77
N TRP A 770 23.39 -70.25 33.34
CA TRP A 770 22.81 -71.52 33.77
C TRP A 770 23.73 -72.70 33.43
N LYS A 771 23.86 -73.60 34.40
CA LYS A 771 24.58 -74.86 34.31
C LYS A 771 23.69 -75.93 34.94
N PRO A 772 23.64 -77.16 34.38
CA PRO A 772 23.05 -78.28 35.08
C PRO A 772 23.89 -78.57 36.32
N LEU A 773 23.32 -78.31 37.50
CA LEU A 773 23.91 -78.63 38.81
C LEU A 773 23.41 -79.99 39.32
N ASP A 774 22.12 -80.27 39.09
CA ASP A 774 21.44 -81.54 39.36
C ASP A 774 20.56 -81.94 38.18
N ALA A 775 20.33 -83.25 37.99
CA ALA A 775 19.59 -83.79 36.83
C ALA A 775 18.07 -83.58 36.90
N GLU A 776 17.52 -83.26 38.08
CA GLU A 776 16.08 -83.08 38.30
C GLU A 776 15.62 -81.62 38.12
N VAL A 777 16.55 -80.66 38.05
CA VAL A 777 16.23 -79.23 37.89
C VAL A 777 16.05 -78.90 36.41
N SER A 778 14.80 -78.71 36.00
CA SER A 778 14.47 -78.28 34.62
C SER A 778 15.07 -76.91 34.30
N PRO A 779 15.61 -76.71 33.08
CA PRO A 779 16.17 -75.42 32.66
C PRO A 779 15.07 -74.34 32.61
N PRO A 780 15.38 -73.07 32.97
CA PRO A 780 14.50 -71.95 32.72
C PRO A 780 14.13 -71.83 31.23
N GLU A 781 12.95 -71.28 30.93
CA GLU A 781 12.52 -71.08 29.54
C GLU A 781 13.58 -70.28 28.75
N GLY A 782 14.06 -70.87 27.66
CA GLY A 782 15.13 -70.31 26.82
C GLY A 782 16.56 -70.69 27.21
N ALA A 783 16.80 -71.44 28.30
CA ALA A 783 18.13 -71.95 28.64
C ALA A 783 18.43 -73.28 27.93
N VAL A 784 19.65 -73.44 27.43
CA VAL A 784 20.08 -74.68 26.77
C VAL A 784 20.48 -75.72 27.83
N ALA A 785 19.91 -76.93 27.76
CA ALA A 785 20.13 -78.01 28.75
C ALA A 785 21.60 -78.43 28.99
N THR A 786 22.52 -78.12 28.07
CA THR A 786 23.98 -78.34 28.25
C THR A 786 24.73 -77.13 28.81
N GLY A 787 24.05 -76.02 29.08
CA GLY A 787 24.60 -74.74 29.49
C GLY A 787 25.30 -73.93 28.38
N GLY A 788 25.63 -72.68 28.71
CA GLY A 788 26.49 -71.80 27.90
C GLY A 788 25.87 -71.27 26.60
N GLY A 789 24.55 -71.19 26.52
CA GLY A 789 23.80 -70.65 25.38
C GLY A 789 22.31 -70.51 25.71
N PHE A 790 21.57 -69.82 24.84
CA PHE A 790 20.13 -69.58 25.00
C PHE A 790 19.38 -69.76 23.67
N THR A 791 18.08 -70.00 23.74
CA THR A 791 17.17 -69.91 22.58
C THR A 791 16.29 -68.67 22.70
N VAL A 792 15.84 -68.12 21.57
CA VAL A 792 14.97 -66.93 21.57
C VAL A 792 13.60 -67.27 22.18
N THR A 793 13.17 -66.49 23.17
CA THR A 793 11.84 -66.63 23.80
C THR A 793 10.89 -65.51 23.35
N VAL A 794 9.58 -65.72 23.51
CA VAL A 794 8.55 -64.72 23.17
C VAL A 794 8.76 -63.43 23.97
N ALA A 795 9.16 -63.53 25.25
CA ALA A 795 9.47 -62.38 26.08
C ALA A 795 10.58 -61.48 25.48
N MET A 796 11.58 -62.06 24.80
CA MET A 796 12.66 -61.29 24.17
C MET A 796 12.21 -60.55 22.90
N THR A 797 11.43 -61.19 22.04
CA THR A 797 10.92 -60.58 20.80
C THR A 797 9.86 -59.52 21.09
N SER A 798 8.96 -59.78 22.04
CA SER A 798 7.98 -58.80 22.53
C SER A 798 8.66 -57.58 23.18
N LEU A 799 9.73 -57.78 23.96
CA LEU A 799 10.48 -56.67 24.58
C LEU A 799 11.10 -55.72 23.54
N LEU A 800 11.64 -56.27 22.44
CA LEU A 800 12.26 -55.46 21.38
C LEU A 800 11.26 -54.94 20.34
N GLY A 801 10.08 -55.54 20.24
CA GLY A 801 9.11 -55.20 19.19
C GLY A 801 9.54 -55.64 17.79
N CYS A 802 10.39 -56.67 17.68
CA CYS A 802 10.79 -57.30 16.42
C CYS A 802 11.07 -58.81 16.60
N ALA A 803 10.96 -59.57 15.51
CA ALA A 803 11.14 -61.02 15.48
C ALA A 803 11.86 -61.43 14.18
N GLY A 804 12.17 -62.73 14.03
CA GLY A 804 12.78 -63.27 12.80
C GLY A 804 14.17 -62.70 12.51
N GLU A 805 14.41 -62.34 11.25
CA GLU A 805 15.72 -61.88 10.76
C GLU A 805 16.18 -60.58 11.44
N ASP A 806 15.28 -59.63 11.67
CA ASP A 806 15.56 -58.38 12.38
C ASP A 806 16.10 -58.63 13.79
N PHE A 807 15.45 -59.51 14.55
CA PHE A 807 15.87 -59.86 15.91
C PHE A 807 17.22 -60.59 15.89
N SER A 808 17.42 -61.48 14.91
CA SER A 808 18.69 -62.18 14.69
C SER A 808 19.82 -61.23 14.31
N ALA A 809 19.54 -60.17 13.53
CA ALA A 809 20.50 -59.13 13.21
C ALA A 809 20.86 -58.28 14.44
N VAL A 810 19.90 -57.97 15.31
CA VAL A 810 20.18 -57.31 16.59
C VAL A 810 21.10 -58.18 17.45
N LEU A 811 20.80 -59.47 17.65
CA LEU A 811 21.66 -60.37 18.44
C LEU A 811 23.08 -60.50 17.87
N LYS A 812 23.22 -60.59 16.53
CA LYS A 812 24.53 -60.57 15.86
C LYS A 812 25.30 -59.27 16.12
N SER A 813 24.62 -58.12 16.10
CA SER A 813 25.23 -56.81 16.39
C SER A 813 25.71 -56.66 17.85
N LEU A 814 25.07 -57.36 18.79
CA LEU A 814 25.46 -57.42 20.21
C LEU A 814 26.60 -58.41 20.48
N GLY A 815 27.09 -59.12 19.46
CA GLY A 815 28.21 -60.05 19.54
C GLY A 815 27.83 -61.51 19.81
N TYR A 816 26.56 -61.89 19.68
CA TYR A 816 26.14 -63.30 19.73
C TYR A 816 26.28 -63.99 18.37
N ARG A 817 26.45 -65.31 18.39
CA ARG A 817 26.45 -66.17 17.21
C ARG A 817 25.40 -67.26 17.39
N SER A 818 24.71 -67.63 16.32
CA SER A 818 23.81 -68.77 16.33
C SER A 818 24.47 -70.05 15.80
N GLU A 819 24.05 -71.17 16.39
CA GLU A 819 24.36 -72.55 16.01
C GLU A 819 23.02 -73.29 15.89
N THR A 820 22.74 -73.84 14.72
CA THR A 820 21.54 -74.64 14.50
C THR A 820 21.75 -76.06 15.04
N LYS A 821 20.83 -76.57 15.85
CA LYS A 821 20.90 -77.93 16.40
C LYS A 821 19.55 -78.63 16.34
N GLU A 822 19.54 -79.88 15.88
CA GLU A 822 18.38 -80.76 15.98
C GLU A 822 18.24 -81.28 17.41
N VAL A 823 17.03 -81.14 17.98
CA VAL A 823 16.68 -81.63 19.31
C VAL A 823 15.33 -82.34 19.22
N GLN A 824 15.24 -83.51 19.87
CA GLN A 824 14.00 -84.27 19.99
C GLN A 824 13.13 -83.67 21.11
N ARG A 825 11.88 -83.35 20.82
CA ARG A 825 10.89 -82.91 21.81
C ARG A 825 9.61 -83.77 21.74
N PRO A 826 8.95 -84.04 22.87
CA PRO A 826 7.65 -84.73 22.85
C PRO A 826 6.58 -83.85 22.19
N VAL A 827 5.72 -84.47 21.39
CA VAL A 827 4.58 -83.79 20.74
C VAL A 827 3.58 -83.29 21.78
N ALA A 828 3.33 -81.99 21.82
CA ALA A 828 2.31 -81.40 22.68
C ALA A 828 0.90 -81.69 22.14
N ALA A 829 0.03 -82.24 22.98
CA ALA A 829 -1.32 -82.60 22.58
C ALA A 829 -2.18 -81.36 22.22
N LYS A 830 -2.82 -81.40 21.06
CA LYS A 830 -3.86 -80.42 20.68
C LYS A 830 -5.13 -80.66 21.52
N PRO A 831 -5.76 -79.60 22.08
CA PRO A 831 -7.13 -79.69 22.54
C PRO A 831 -8.08 -80.02 21.37
N ALA A 832 -9.01 -80.95 21.59
CA ALA A 832 -10.07 -81.23 20.62
C ALA A 832 -11.19 -80.18 20.70
N THR A 833 -11.76 -79.85 19.55
CA THR A 833 -12.82 -78.85 19.37
C THR A 833 -14.20 -79.40 19.66
N GLU A 834 -15.07 -78.61 20.29
CA GLU A 834 -16.52 -78.68 20.06
C GLU A 834 -16.99 -77.48 19.22
N ALA A 835 -18.01 -77.73 18.41
CA ALA A 835 -18.50 -76.91 17.30
C ALA A 835 -19.99 -76.60 17.55
N THR A 836 -20.72 -75.70 16.88
CA THR A 836 -20.47 -74.67 15.85
C THR A 836 -21.75 -73.81 15.78
N ALA A 837 -21.66 -72.54 15.36
CA ALA A 837 -22.75 -71.87 14.67
C ALA A 837 -22.21 -70.79 13.70
N GLU A 838 -22.32 -71.12 12.41
CA GLU A 838 -22.38 -70.31 11.18
C GLU A 838 -21.97 -68.81 11.25
N ALA A 839 -20.94 -68.32 10.53
CA ALA A 839 -20.69 -68.31 9.07
C ALA A 839 -21.45 -67.20 8.28
N PRO A 840 -20.95 -66.73 7.12
CA PRO A 840 -19.66 -67.01 6.47
C PRO A 840 -18.81 -65.74 6.14
N ALA A 841 -17.57 -65.98 5.71
CA ALA A 841 -16.78 -65.06 4.89
C ALA A 841 -17.31 -65.08 3.41
N ALA A 842 -16.76 -64.44 2.38
CA ALA A 842 -15.41 -63.93 2.15
C ALA A 842 -15.37 -62.97 0.92
N GLU A 843 -14.14 -62.70 0.48
CA GLU A 843 -13.70 -62.35 -0.89
C GLU A 843 -13.74 -60.85 -1.29
N THR A 844 -12.79 -60.32 -2.07
CA THR A 844 -11.68 -60.96 -2.85
C THR A 844 -10.44 -60.05 -2.92
N ALA A 845 -9.33 -60.61 -3.43
CA ALA A 845 -8.14 -59.84 -3.81
C ALA A 845 -8.38 -58.92 -5.04
N ALA A 846 -7.47 -57.97 -5.27
CA ALA A 846 -7.34 -57.27 -6.54
C ALA A 846 -5.86 -57.08 -6.91
N THR A 847 -5.47 -57.56 -8.08
CA THR A 847 -4.18 -57.31 -8.75
C THR A 847 -4.41 -56.47 -10.01
N GLU A 848 -3.48 -55.55 -10.27
CA GLU A 848 -3.08 -55.00 -11.58
C GLU A 848 -4.15 -54.56 -12.61
N ALA A 849 -4.16 -53.27 -12.96
CA ALA A 849 -3.63 -52.75 -14.25
C ALA A 849 -4.28 -51.43 -14.73
N ASP A 850 -3.46 -50.66 -15.46
CA ASP A 850 -3.74 -49.62 -16.47
C ASP A 850 -4.41 -48.26 -16.16
N THR A 851 -3.58 -47.23 -16.37
CA THR A 851 -3.84 -45.88 -16.96
C THR A 851 -4.58 -45.92 -18.33
N PRO A 852 -4.99 -44.80 -19.00
CA PRO A 852 -4.63 -43.38 -18.79
C PRO A 852 -5.79 -42.33 -18.93
N ALA A 853 -5.37 -41.05 -18.90
CA ALA A 853 -5.83 -39.92 -19.75
C ALA A 853 -6.85 -38.88 -19.22
N GLU A 854 -6.47 -37.63 -19.49
CA GLU A 854 -7.18 -36.35 -19.30
C GLU A 854 -8.45 -36.21 -20.16
N ALA A 855 -9.41 -35.36 -19.74
CA ALA A 855 -9.80 -34.17 -20.51
C ALA A 855 -10.89 -33.30 -19.83
N THR A 856 -10.49 -32.08 -19.42
CA THR A 856 -11.17 -30.77 -19.61
C THR A 856 -12.68 -30.51 -19.38
N ALA A 857 -12.92 -29.37 -18.68
CA ALA A 857 -13.86 -28.27 -19.01
C ALA A 857 -15.29 -28.24 -18.42
N THR A 858 -15.56 -27.14 -17.67
CA THR A 858 -16.76 -26.25 -17.60
C THR A 858 -18.20 -26.86 -17.58
N GLU A 859 -19.22 -26.32 -16.92
CA GLU A 859 -19.51 -24.94 -16.45
C GLU A 859 -20.54 -24.94 -15.28
N ALA A 860 -20.92 -23.75 -14.80
CA ALA A 860 -21.77 -23.44 -13.62
C ALA A 860 -23.30 -23.69 -13.88
N PRO A 861 -24.30 -23.31 -13.02
CA PRO A 861 -24.27 -22.39 -11.87
C PRO A 861 -25.22 -22.70 -10.66
N ALA A 862 -25.44 -21.65 -9.84
CA ALA A 862 -26.50 -21.43 -8.82
C ALA A 862 -26.25 -21.96 -7.39
N THR A 863 -26.60 -21.27 -6.28
CA THR A 863 -26.61 -19.86 -5.79
C THR A 863 -27.24 -19.86 -4.38
N GLU A 864 -27.14 -18.74 -3.64
CA GLU A 864 -27.76 -18.45 -2.32
C GLU A 864 -27.01 -19.07 -1.11
N GLU A 865 -26.48 -18.35 -0.10
CA GLU A 865 -26.95 -17.17 0.69
C GLU A 865 -28.24 -17.43 1.50
N THR A 866 -28.46 -16.95 2.74
CA THR A 866 -27.65 -16.30 3.81
C THR A 866 -28.46 -16.33 5.13
N THR A 867 -27.79 -16.27 6.30
CA THR A 867 -28.32 -15.69 7.58
C THR A 867 -29.58 -16.34 8.24
N GLU A 868 -30.00 -16.13 9.51
CA GLU A 868 -29.57 -15.28 10.63
C GLU A 868 -30.08 -15.81 12.01
N ALA A 869 -29.62 -15.20 13.11
CA ALA A 869 -30.33 -14.97 14.39
C ALA A 869 -30.67 -16.15 15.36
N VAL A 870 -30.95 -15.95 16.68
CA VAL A 870 -30.54 -14.97 17.73
C VAL A 870 -30.81 -15.65 19.12
N ALA A 871 -30.14 -15.17 20.18
CA ALA A 871 -30.16 -15.59 21.60
C ALA A 871 -31.52 -15.88 22.30
N ALA A 872 -31.51 -16.67 23.40
CA ALA A 872 -31.84 -16.21 24.77
C ALA A 872 -31.82 -17.34 25.86
N GLU A 873 -31.77 -16.89 27.12
CA GLU A 873 -31.64 -17.55 28.44
C GLU A 873 -32.58 -18.72 28.79
N ALA A 874 -32.15 -19.61 29.72
CA ALA A 874 -32.74 -19.72 31.08
C ALA A 874 -31.99 -20.71 32.01
N ALA A 875 -31.99 -20.41 33.30
CA ALA A 875 -31.22 -21.04 34.39
C ALA A 875 -31.75 -22.40 34.92
N ALA A 876 -30.85 -23.19 35.54
CA ALA A 876 -31.07 -23.83 36.86
C ALA A 876 -29.71 -24.32 37.46
N GLU A 877 -29.55 -24.21 38.78
CA GLU A 877 -28.31 -24.47 39.54
C GLU A 877 -28.52 -25.63 40.58
N PRO A 878 -27.66 -25.94 41.59
CA PRO A 878 -27.04 -27.27 41.67
C PRO A 878 -27.30 -28.04 43.00
N ALA A 879 -26.70 -29.23 43.15
CA ALA A 879 -26.53 -29.90 44.45
C ALA A 879 -25.33 -30.88 44.50
N THR A 880 -24.22 -30.41 45.12
CA THR A 880 -23.48 -31.05 46.25
C THR A 880 -23.01 -32.52 46.16
N ALA A 881 -21.69 -32.81 46.17
CA ALA A 881 -20.81 -33.03 47.36
C ALA A 881 -20.63 -34.56 47.65
N GLU A 882 -19.53 -35.14 48.14
CA GLU A 882 -18.15 -34.76 48.59
C GLU A 882 -17.25 -36.04 48.39
N ALA A 883 -15.92 -35.98 48.16
CA ALA A 883 -14.83 -36.07 49.16
C ALA A 883 -15.05 -37.09 50.31
N GLU A 884 -14.12 -37.91 50.82
CA GLU A 884 -12.67 -38.20 50.66
C GLU A 884 -12.45 -39.65 51.23
N ALA A 885 -11.70 -40.57 50.60
CA ALA A 885 -10.25 -40.82 50.69
C ALA A 885 -9.73 -41.70 51.88
N VAL A 886 -8.80 -42.62 51.53
CA VAL A 886 -7.79 -43.35 52.35
C VAL A 886 -8.23 -44.44 53.36
N SER A 887 -7.90 -45.71 53.05
CA SER A 887 -6.95 -46.53 53.86
C SER A 887 -6.62 -47.92 53.26
N GLU A 888 -5.32 -48.20 53.14
CA GLU A 888 -4.70 -49.55 53.10
C GLU A 888 -4.65 -50.15 54.54
N PRO A 889 -4.37 -51.47 54.80
CA PRO A 889 -3.35 -52.27 54.08
C PRO A 889 -3.53 -53.81 53.93
N ALA A 890 -2.67 -54.36 53.05
CA ALA A 890 -1.91 -55.63 53.05
C ALA A 890 -2.45 -56.99 53.61
N GLU A 891 -2.32 -58.01 52.75
CA GLU A 891 -1.88 -59.41 52.97
C GLU A 891 -2.56 -60.34 54.01
N ALA A 892 -3.24 -61.40 53.54
CA ALA A 892 -2.71 -62.78 53.52
C ALA A 892 -3.71 -63.82 52.95
N THR A 893 -3.18 -64.87 52.32
CA THR A 893 -3.82 -66.15 51.89
C THR A 893 -4.19 -67.05 53.09
N PRO A 894 -4.99 -68.17 53.00
CA PRO A 894 -4.97 -69.16 51.90
C PRO A 894 -6.27 -69.93 51.52
N ASP A 895 -6.10 -70.72 50.46
CA ASP A 895 -6.75 -71.97 50.00
C ASP A 895 -8.19 -72.40 50.37
N ALA A 896 -8.95 -72.60 49.28
CA ALA A 896 -9.64 -73.83 48.87
C ALA A 896 -10.35 -74.74 49.90
N GLN A 897 -11.62 -75.06 49.58
CA GLN A 897 -12.00 -76.42 49.17
C GLN A 897 -13.42 -76.47 48.58
N THR A 898 -13.65 -77.36 47.61
CA THR A 898 -14.98 -77.93 47.36
C THR A 898 -14.80 -79.36 46.87
N GLU A 899 -15.54 -80.27 47.50
CA GLU A 899 -15.57 -81.72 47.26
C GLU A 899 -16.27 -82.02 45.91
N GLY A 900 -16.15 -83.19 45.27
CA GLY A 900 -15.36 -84.39 45.56
C GLY A 900 -15.98 -85.63 44.90
N GLU A 901 -15.14 -86.53 44.36
CA GLU A 901 -15.38 -87.97 44.07
C GLU A 901 -16.58 -88.42 43.19
N THR A 902 -16.55 -89.51 42.41
CA THR A 902 -15.60 -90.63 42.21
C THR A 902 -15.74 -91.19 40.79
N ALA A 903 -14.64 -91.66 40.18
CA ALA A 903 -14.62 -92.81 39.25
C ALA A 903 -13.18 -93.25 38.94
N THR A 904 -12.82 -94.49 39.28
CA THR A 904 -11.55 -95.15 38.93
C THR A 904 -11.72 -96.13 37.78
N ALA A 905 -10.75 -96.20 36.84
CA ALA A 905 -10.13 -97.45 36.38
C ALA A 905 -9.08 -97.26 35.26
N GLU A 906 -7.82 -97.60 35.57
CA GLU A 906 -6.82 -98.33 34.76
C GLU A 906 -6.57 -98.03 33.27
N ALA A 907 -5.51 -97.25 33.04
CA ALA A 907 -4.28 -97.61 32.31
C ALA A 907 -4.32 -98.51 31.05
N THR A 908 -3.82 -97.95 29.94
CA THR A 908 -2.80 -98.62 29.07
C THR A 908 -1.79 -97.59 28.59
N ALA A 909 -0.51 -97.97 28.51
CA ALA A 909 0.58 -97.09 28.06
C ALA A 909 0.58 -96.92 26.53
N GLY A 910 0.89 -95.70 26.07
CA GLY A 910 1.14 -95.37 24.67
C GLY A 910 2.41 -94.51 24.56
N GLU A 911 3.23 -94.79 23.55
CA GLU A 911 4.54 -94.17 23.36
C GLU A 911 4.41 -92.68 23.01
N THR A 912 5.17 -91.81 23.67
CA THR A 912 5.28 -90.40 23.27
C THR A 912 6.13 -90.29 22.01
N GLU A 913 5.49 -89.97 20.87
CA GLU A 913 6.22 -89.58 19.67
C GLU A 913 7.11 -88.37 19.95
N LEU A 914 8.38 -88.49 19.60
CA LEU A 914 9.38 -87.43 19.66
C LEU A 914 9.55 -86.85 18.27
N GLU A 915 9.17 -85.59 18.08
CA GLU A 915 9.46 -84.88 16.83
C GLU A 915 10.87 -84.26 16.90
N THR A 916 11.67 -84.43 15.85
CA THR A 916 12.96 -83.75 15.69
C THR A 916 12.72 -82.31 15.23
N VAL A 917 13.01 -81.35 16.11
CA VAL A 917 12.93 -79.92 15.78
C VAL A 917 14.31 -79.30 15.72
N THR A 918 14.53 -78.59 14.63
CA THR A 918 15.68 -77.71 14.41
C THR A 918 15.52 -76.45 15.27
N ILE A 919 16.28 -76.33 16.35
CA ILE A 919 16.31 -75.13 17.21
C ILE A 919 17.57 -74.30 16.96
N GLU A 920 17.43 -72.97 16.98
CA GLU A 920 18.55 -72.04 16.86
C GLU A 920 19.08 -71.68 18.26
N ILE A 921 20.32 -72.09 18.56
CA ILE A 921 20.99 -71.84 19.84
C ILE A 921 21.98 -70.69 19.70
N TRP A 922 21.83 -69.68 20.54
CA TRP A 922 22.66 -68.48 20.56
C TRP A 922 23.73 -68.54 21.67
N ARG A 923 24.98 -68.20 21.32
CA ARG A 923 26.13 -68.18 22.24
C ARG A 923 26.90 -66.86 22.15
N PRO A 924 27.59 -66.40 23.22
CA PRO A 924 28.52 -65.29 23.14
C PRO A 924 29.66 -65.58 22.15
N GLY A 925 29.99 -64.62 21.28
CA GLY A 925 31.17 -64.70 20.43
C GLY A 925 32.45 -64.77 21.27
N ARG A 926 33.31 -65.74 20.98
CA ARG A 926 34.65 -65.81 21.60
C ARG A 926 35.48 -64.61 21.14
N HIS A 927 36.00 -63.83 22.08
CA HIS A 927 37.03 -62.83 21.77
C HIS A 927 38.33 -63.55 21.43
N ASP A 928 38.58 -63.80 20.14
CA ASP A 928 39.86 -64.35 19.70
C ASP A 928 40.99 -63.34 19.95
N ARG A 929 42.04 -63.84 20.59
CA ARG A 929 43.27 -63.08 20.83
C ARG A 929 43.93 -62.79 19.48
N ARG A 930 44.27 -61.52 19.24
CA ARG A 930 44.99 -61.01 18.06
C ARG A 930 46.05 -62.00 17.51
N PRO A 931 46.01 -62.34 16.22
CA PRO A 931 47.22 -62.81 15.52
C PRO A 931 48.22 -61.66 15.40
N ARG A 932 49.43 -61.86 15.91
CA ARG A 932 50.58 -60.99 15.62
C ARG A 932 51.07 -61.23 14.20
N GLY A 933 51.22 -60.16 13.43
CA GLY A 933 52.32 -59.98 12.49
C GLY A 933 52.15 -60.52 11.06
N ARG A 934 52.25 -59.59 10.10
CA ARG A 934 53.43 -59.59 9.21
C ARG A 934 53.76 -58.18 8.76
N GLN A 935 55.01 -57.77 8.96
CA GLN A 935 55.55 -56.47 8.58
C GLN A 935 56.61 -56.67 7.50
N ASP A 936 56.63 -55.78 6.50
CA ASP A 936 57.66 -55.57 5.47
C ASP A 936 58.04 -56.78 4.57
N GLN A 937 58.29 -56.64 3.26
CA GLN A 937 59.07 -55.59 2.61
C GLN A 937 58.62 -55.38 1.15
N ARG A 938 58.73 -54.14 0.64
CA ARG A 938 59.52 -53.83 -0.56
C ARG A 938 59.81 -52.33 -0.68
N ARG A 939 61.10 -52.00 -0.79
CA ARG A 939 61.65 -50.66 -1.09
C ARG A 939 61.31 -50.23 -2.52
N GLY A 940 61.32 -48.93 -2.80
CA GLY A 940 61.53 -48.43 -4.17
C GLY A 940 61.16 -46.96 -4.36
N GLY A 941 62.14 -46.07 -4.27
CA GLY A 941 61.93 -44.64 -4.39
C GLY A 941 61.59 -44.12 -5.80
N ASP A 942 60.84 -43.01 -5.76
CA ASP A 942 61.07 -41.74 -6.45
C ASP A 942 60.96 -41.61 -8.00
N ASN A 943 60.32 -40.50 -8.37
CA ASN A 943 60.39 -39.75 -9.63
C ASN A 943 60.26 -40.46 -11.00
N ARG A 944 59.17 -40.13 -11.72
CA ARG A 944 59.28 -39.11 -12.80
C ARG A 944 57.95 -38.51 -13.28
N ARG A 945 58.06 -37.26 -13.73
CA ARG A 945 57.04 -36.37 -14.32
C ARG A 945 56.67 -36.75 -15.76
N GLY A 946 55.55 -36.20 -16.23
CA GLY A 946 55.31 -35.91 -17.67
C GLY A 946 54.03 -36.57 -18.19
N GLN A 947 52.87 -35.93 -18.05
CA GLN A 947 52.26 -35.03 -19.05
C GLN A 947 51.88 -35.70 -20.38
N GLY A 948 50.60 -35.54 -20.74
CA GLY A 948 50.22 -35.36 -22.15
C GLY A 948 48.99 -36.14 -22.61
N GLN A 949 47.84 -35.43 -22.68
CA GLN A 949 46.75 -35.60 -23.66
C GLN A 949 46.06 -36.99 -23.75
N GLY A 950 44.74 -37.12 -23.75
CA GLY A 950 43.67 -36.13 -23.74
C GLY A 950 42.58 -36.52 -24.74
N GLN A 951 41.31 -36.43 -24.34
CA GLN A 951 40.15 -36.26 -25.23
C GLN A 951 38.90 -36.00 -24.37
N GLY A 952 38.12 -34.99 -24.76
CA GLY A 952 36.84 -34.68 -24.14
C GLY A 952 35.80 -34.38 -25.22
N ALA A 953 34.56 -34.83 -24.96
CA ALA A 953 33.32 -34.59 -25.71
C ALA A 953 32.21 -35.37 -24.97
N LYS A 954 30.97 -34.94 -24.75
CA LYS A 954 30.14 -33.73 -24.99
C LYS A 954 29.06 -33.75 -23.88
N GLY A 955 28.24 -32.74 -23.58
CA GLY A 955 27.98 -31.41 -24.17
C GLY A 955 26.49 -31.04 -24.00
N GLY A 956 26.14 -29.74 -23.99
CA GLY A 956 24.76 -29.21 -23.87
C GLY A 956 24.72 -27.96 -22.96
N GLN A 957 24.77 -26.72 -23.47
CA GLN A 957 23.69 -25.91 -24.09
C GLN A 957 22.60 -25.46 -23.09
N GLY A 958 22.23 -24.18 -22.91
CA GLY A 958 22.87 -22.91 -23.33
C GLY A 958 22.24 -22.16 -24.51
N GLU A 959 21.52 -21.06 -24.25
CA GLU A 959 21.06 -19.97 -25.16
C GLU A 959 20.72 -18.71 -24.31
N LYS A 960 20.76 -17.42 -24.72
CA LYS A 960 21.11 -16.70 -25.98
C LYS A 960 21.36 -15.17 -25.72
N ARG A 961 22.35 -14.54 -26.40
CA ARG A 961 22.40 -13.15 -27.01
C ARG A 961 22.19 -11.88 -26.11
N HIS A 962 22.69 -10.65 -26.37
CA HIS A 962 23.70 -9.92 -27.22
C HIS A 962 23.80 -8.46 -26.64
N GLY A 963 24.68 -7.49 -26.99
CA GLY A 963 25.88 -7.38 -27.86
C GLY A 963 26.18 -5.89 -28.27
N LYS A 964 27.47 -5.55 -28.57
CA LYS A 964 28.06 -4.20 -28.94
C LYS A 964 28.36 -3.23 -27.76
N GLY A 965 29.38 -2.35 -27.77
CA GLY A 965 30.53 -2.10 -28.67
C GLY A 965 31.16 -0.69 -28.43
N GLY A 966 32.50 -0.55 -28.33
CA GLY A 966 33.22 0.75 -28.10
C GLY A 966 33.38 1.65 -29.35
N PRO A 967 34.21 2.75 -29.38
CA PRO A 967 35.55 2.86 -28.75
C PRO A 967 36.09 4.28 -28.31
N LYS A 968 37.34 4.35 -27.78
CA LYS A 968 38.28 5.51 -27.60
C LYS A 968 37.84 6.68 -26.66
N GLY A 969 38.73 7.46 -26.03
CA GLY A 969 40.21 7.48 -25.94
C GLY A 969 40.71 8.63 -25.01
N GLU A 970 42.05 8.77 -24.82
CA GLU A 970 42.76 9.80 -24.02
C GLU A 970 42.59 9.73 -22.47
N GLY A 971 43.53 10.08 -21.60
CA GLY A 971 44.95 10.46 -21.75
C GLY A 971 45.52 10.99 -20.40
N ARG A 972 46.59 10.40 -19.84
CA ARG A 972 47.25 10.89 -18.59
C ARG A 972 48.79 10.74 -18.62
N GLY A 973 49.51 11.87 -18.53
CA GLY A 973 50.90 11.93 -18.02
C GLY A 973 50.89 12.14 -16.49
N ARG A 974 51.81 11.58 -15.68
CA ARG A 974 53.26 11.84 -15.52
C ARG A 974 53.60 13.29 -15.17
N GLY A 975 54.42 13.61 -14.16
CA GLY A 975 55.19 12.82 -13.17
C GLY A 975 55.58 13.70 -11.95
N GLY A 976 56.07 13.17 -10.82
CA GLY A 976 57.52 13.08 -10.45
C GLY A 976 58.05 14.41 -9.85
N HIS A 977 58.92 14.54 -8.83
CA HIS A 977 59.74 13.65 -7.96
C HIS A 977 59.80 14.30 -6.54
N GLY A 978 60.01 13.60 -5.42
CA GLY A 978 61.35 13.26 -4.84
C GLY A 978 62.17 14.50 -4.42
N GLY A 979 62.60 14.76 -3.18
CA GLY A 979 62.54 14.04 -1.90
C GLY A 979 63.94 13.76 -1.31
N GLN A 980 64.31 14.32 -0.13
CA GLN A 980 65.45 13.82 0.67
C GLN A 980 65.60 14.38 2.10
N LYS A 981 66.15 13.50 2.98
CA LYS A 981 66.91 13.73 4.25
C LYS A 981 66.21 14.17 5.54
N GLY A 982 66.55 13.49 6.65
CA GLY A 982 66.50 14.05 8.01
C GLY A 982 66.18 13.04 9.12
N PHE A 983 67.22 12.49 9.76
CA PHE A 983 67.17 11.50 10.85
C PHE A 983 66.60 12.01 12.20
N ASP A 984 66.01 11.08 12.94
CA ASP A 984 65.95 10.90 14.42
C ASP A 984 65.29 11.89 15.41
N GLY A 985 64.41 11.32 16.26
CA GLY A 985 64.71 11.21 17.70
C GLY A 985 64.19 12.29 18.68
N GLY A 986 62.91 12.20 19.10
CA GLY A 986 62.40 13.02 20.23
C GLY A 986 61.09 12.46 20.84
N ASN A 987 61.13 12.08 22.12
CA ASN A 987 60.08 11.30 22.79
C ASN A 987 59.29 12.13 23.83
N ARG A 988 57.93 12.16 23.78
CA ARG A 988 56.98 12.06 24.94
C ARG A 988 55.51 12.46 24.63
N ARG A 989 54.61 11.49 24.84
CA ARG A 989 53.24 11.53 25.45
C ARG A 989 52.24 12.71 25.31
N ASP A 990 51.00 12.31 24.99
CA ASP A 990 49.69 12.79 25.46
C ASP A 990 49.20 14.25 25.20
N LYS A 991 48.30 14.42 24.22
CA LYS A 991 46.87 14.86 24.38
C LYS A 991 46.17 15.24 23.06
N ALA A 992 44.84 15.20 23.07
CA ALA A 992 43.96 15.47 21.92
C ALA A 992 43.96 16.93 21.43
N PRO A 993 43.70 17.19 20.13
CA PRO A 993 43.53 18.54 19.60
C PRO A 993 42.11 19.08 19.77
N ARG A 994 42.01 20.37 20.12
CA ARG A 994 40.77 21.18 20.14
C ARG A 994 40.58 21.94 18.82
N ASP A 995 39.34 22.39 18.59
CA ASP A 995 38.93 23.21 17.45
C ASP A 995 39.68 24.55 17.31
N LYS A 996 39.74 25.04 16.07
CA LYS A 996 40.19 26.40 15.74
C LYS A 996 39.01 27.38 15.69
N PRO A 997 39.19 28.65 16.11
CA PRO A 997 38.13 29.67 16.02
C PRO A 997 37.92 30.17 14.58
N ILE A 998 36.71 30.69 14.33
CA ILE A 998 36.23 31.17 13.02
C ILE A 998 36.72 32.60 12.74
N ASP A 999 36.94 32.91 11.45
CA ASP A 999 37.37 34.21 10.93
C ASP A 999 36.36 35.35 11.22
N PRO A 1000 36.77 36.46 11.87
CA PRO A 1000 35.88 37.57 12.22
C PRO A 1000 35.36 38.39 11.02
N ASN A 1001 35.91 38.22 9.81
CA ASN A 1001 35.44 38.93 8.60
C ASN A 1001 34.48 38.09 7.73
N SER A 1002 34.00 36.94 8.23
CA SER A 1002 32.99 36.14 7.54
C SER A 1002 31.61 36.84 7.51
N PRO A 1003 30.85 36.80 6.39
CA PRO A 1003 29.46 37.26 6.33
C PRO A 1003 28.54 36.62 7.40
N PHE A 1004 28.87 35.41 7.86
CA PHE A 1004 28.14 34.73 8.94
C PHE A 1004 28.35 35.36 10.32
N ALA A 1005 29.51 35.99 10.57
CA ALA A 1005 29.76 36.72 11.82
C ALA A 1005 28.91 38.00 11.91
N ALA A 1006 28.76 38.72 10.78
CA ALA A 1006 27.89 39.89 10.68
C ALA A 1006 26.41 39.52 10.89
N LEU A 1007 25.95 38.39 10.32
CA LEU A 1007 24.59 37.88 10.53
C LEU A 1007 24.32 37.47 11.99
N MET A 1008 25.28 36.83 12.67
CA MET A 1008 25.16 36.50 14.09
C MET A 1008 25.07 37.75 14.99
N ALA A 1009 25.87 38.78 14.70
CA ALA A 1009 25.81 40.06 15.44
C ALA A 1009 24.47 40.80 15.23
N LEU A 1010 23.91 40.72 14.02
CA LEU A 1010 22.60 41.32 13.70
C LEU A 1010 21.46 40.59 14.42
N LYS A 1011 21.52 39.26 14.49
CA LYS A 1011 20.54 38.43 15.20
C LYS A 1011 20.56 38.71 16.73
N ALA A 1012 21.73 38.77 17.34
CA ALA A 1012 21.88 39.09 18.76
C ALA A 1012 21.36 40.51 19.14
N ASN A 1013 21.42 41.47 18.19
CA ASN A 1013 20.87 42.82 18.37
C ASN A 1013 19.34 42.90 18.19
N MET A 1014 18.71 41.89 17.58
CA MET A 1014 17.24 41.78 17.53
C MET A 1014 16.71 41.08 18.78
N ASP A 1015 17.30 39.94 19.16
CA ASP A 1015 16.89 39.15 20.35
C ASP A 1015 17.02 39.92 21.69
N SER A 1016 17.76 41.03 21.71
CA SER A 1016 17.92 41.92 22.88
C SER A 1016 16.96 43.11 22.92
N LYS A 1017 16.17 43.36 21.86
CA LYS A 1017 15.14 44.41 21.85
C LYS A 1017 13.77 43.94 22.33
N ASP A 1018 13.43 42.67 22.17
CA ASP A 1018 12.13 42.11 22.59
C ASP A 1018 12.08 41.72 24.09
N LYS A 1019 12.96 42.30 24.92
CA LYS A 1019 13.00 42.11 26.38
C LYS A 1019 13.16 43.41 27.18
N LYS A 1020 12.57 44.51 26.70
CA LYS A 1020 12.38 45.76 27.45
C LYS A 1020 10.99 46.36 27.24
#